data_AF-A0A3D4NJI7-F1
#
_entry.id   AF-A0A3D4NJI7-F1
#
_cell.length_a   1.000
_cell.length_b   1.000
_cell.length_c   1.000
_cell.angle_alpha   90.00
_cell.angle_beta   90.00
_cell.angle_gamma   90.00
#
_symmetry.space_group_name_H-M   'P 1'
#
loop_
_entity.id
_entity.type
_entity.pdbx_description
1 polymer ?
#
loop_
_entity_poly.entity_id
_entity_poly.type
_entity_poly.pdbx_seq_one_letter_code
_entity_poly.pdbx_strand_id
1 'polypeptide(L)'
;ISTAEGAGVRVGPVQVAGRDGVQIRSSGDLVISGGLVSDSLEVVRAGVHSSQGDVGLHSGKDLILAAVDVSGRDVKADARRNLTLTTVESRKLQEKRDDWRKKTLGITWETYEQTQTESDSRQHGSQIIARRDVDLSSGGDTELKGARVEAAKDLRVQSGGDLRLTAAIENPTKTDQGNRRKHLWKESWDKRSEEQRSVITQLKGDTVSLTAAGLLRTEGAQITGEHDIQVAAKQVEITGVPGTGLIREKLYSGDLVGGGFFGKTGDADQGKTLHQGSAINAAGKLIVKADDVRVSGSQVRGGTEASVITDNGSLIIDGVQDKSHVNIHDKDSKFFGISKNETRENTRDNTTVRSELASDTNLTLKSARDIEVAGSTVKAGGTLNVDAAGDVNVHSAQDTVDSSNTTASRGFDAYARENAPDAGQYRAGVRYEDKTQTLAGNEVRQQASSLAGADVQLTAGGDLTLKGADVKATAGDTSLKGKTVALLAEQDSQRTSTDQRSTGGGLYYTGGLDRVGSGLDFAHSTSQDIRDTTTAQTSKVQSSGNLNINADKLITEGAQVTAGKGLVVDAGEIDNRVARDTDSSTHKESNWSADIGVNLEYKDIARPIASAVKSAIEAKVPDVGALGKLGQPDLGIDVAIGHQSADRQAQNSNDVVSRFKGDTVDVKVAGTLQDQGTRYEASAGKVNISAGQLIANAASITHGSTDQALDAKVDVRVYTKTGEDLNVAGSGEGGSRQVQKNTSTAVVGSYAGSQGVNINLGGDGQFEGSQFDGGEGGVTIRAGGELALNQANDRQDSDTSSLRGKASLKVGTAPGTDGTNVDVGAGLQLDHKGSQTGDSQARVAHIQGQGPVELSSGGDLVLQGTTIDIPGATDLKAGGKLDLQAATDTHLVKSSNLGGGLDVGGSKTSTEKSVDKAGNLSVNFNAGRVDESSQTLTGGQLKSLERIGLSGDSIRLQGTQVSAPDVRLDAQKGGIQAQSAQSTQNRKNWNLDLKAGGNLGSSTPNASEDVASNDHGLNAEAKVGVDYLDSTTEQNSQITAGSVELNSTGDAQLAGARIDAGKVSGTVAGNLSVESRQDHQTTAKADLDLGLTGKKAAPVDQDKLAENAGLKGLDYKPTLKFDGAYAYKDSVGQASGISGSQGVNLQVGGNTQLTGARIVSAEGRVDLGDSRVSTTTLSHQDYSVKAGLVLPHKPATEGGKPEVSFPGGDSIKVGPVTLGGRFDSQSLQSGIDEDAS
;
A
#
# COMPACT_ATOMS: atom_id res chain seq x y z
N ILE A 1 -21.02 -44.51 -62.53
CA ILE A 1 -20.57 -45.25 -61.32
C ILE A 1 -19.38 -46.09 -61.75
N SER A 2 -18.23 -45.96 -61.09
CA SER A 2 -16.99 -46.62 -61.52
C SER A 2 -17.03 -48.12 -61.23
N THR A 3 -16.58 -48.95 -62.19
CA THR A 3 -16.65 -50.42 -62.12
C THR A 3 -15.29 -51.12 -62.09
N ALA A 4 -14.19 -50.37 -62.19
CA ALA A 4 -12.82 -50.91 -62.12
C ALA A 4 -12.16 -50.55 -60.79
N GLU A 5 -11.47 -51.50 -60.16
CA GLU A 5 -10.75 -51.25 -58.90
C GLU A 5 -9.79 -50.06 -59.01
N GLY A 6 -9.93 -49.11 -58.08
CA GLY A 6 -9.07 -47.92 -57.98
C GLY A 6 -9.39 -46.76 -58.93
N ALA A 7 -10.28 -46.93 -59.92
CA ALA A 7 -10.66 -45.84 -60.82
C ALA A 7 -11.65 -44.86 -60.17
N GLY A 8 -11.21 -43.60 -60.01
CA GLY A 8 -11.99 -42.53 -59.38
C GLY A 8 -13.07 -41.89 -60.26
N VAL A 9 -13.94 -41.09 -59.64
CA VAL A 9 -15.02 -40.33 -60.28
C VAL A 9 -14.86 -38.85 -59.96
N ARG A 10 -14.96 -37.98 -60.98
CA ARG A 10 -15.01 -36.53 -60.82
C ARG A 10 -16.30 -35.97 -61.43
N VAL A 11 -17.00 -35.14 -60.67
CA VAL A 11 -18.21 -34.42 -61.10
C VAL A 11 -17.92 -32.92 -61.01
N GLY A 12 -18.03 -32.22 -62.13
CA GLY A 12 -17.82 -30.77 -62.22
C GLY A 12 -19.05 -29.96 -61.77
N PRO A 13 -19.10 -28.66 -62.12
CA PRO A 13 -20.19 -27.75 -61.76
C PRO A 13 -21.47 -28.02 -62.56
N VAL A 14 -22.11 -29.16 -62.28
CA VAL A 14 -23.34 -29.64 -62.91
C VAL A 14 -24.37 -30.02 -61.85
N GLN A 15 -25.63 -30.04 -62.26
CA GLN A 15 -26.78 -30.32 -61.41
C GLN A 15 -27.30 -31.73 -61.72
N VAL A 16 -27.11 -32.67 -60.77
CA VAL A 16 -27.53 -34.08 -60.88
C VAL A 16 -28.84 -34.24 -60.09
N ALA A 17 -29.96 -34.38 -60.78
CA ALA A 17 -31.29 -34.50 -60.16
C ALA A 17 -31.96 -35.85 -60.46
N GLY A 18 -32.60 -36.45 -59.46
CA GLY A 18 -33.37 -37.69 -59.61
C GLY A 18 -34.62 -37.71 -58.73
N ARG A 19 -35.78 -38.12 -59.26
CA ARG A 19 -37.04 -38.11 -58.50
C ARG A 19 -37.02 -39.08 -57.32
N ASP A 20 -36.76 -40.35 -57.62
CA ASP A 20 -36.91 -41.47 -56.68
C ASP A 20 -35.59 -41.84 -55.96
N GLY A 21 -34.54 -41.03 -56.16
CA GLY A 21 -33.24 -41.12 -55.50
C GLY A 21 -32.09 -40.75 -56.43
N VAL A 22 -30.89 -40.57 -55.87
CA VAL A 22 -29.63 -40.45 -56.62
C VAL A 22 -28.56 -41.30 -55.94
N GLN A 23 -27.77 -42.04 -56.72
CA GLN A 23 -26.67 -42.86 -56.21
C GLN A 23 -25.41 -42.60 -57.05
N ILE A 24 -24.33 -42.16 -56.42
CA ILE A 24 -23.02 -41.98 -57.03
C ILE A 24 -22.02 -42.82 -56.25
N ARG A 25 -21.44 -43.84 -56.90
CA ARG A 25 -20.42 -44.71 -56.28
C ARG A 25 -19.13 -44.69 -57.11
N SER A 26 -18.00 -44.74 -56.42
CA SER A 26 -16.65 -44.81 -56.98
C SER A 26 -15.86 -45.94 -56.32
N SER A 27 -15.08 -46.69 -57.10
CA SER A 27 -14.14 -47.70 -56.59
C SER A 27 -12.75 -47.11 -56.29
N GLY A 28 -12.50 -45.87 -56.72
CA GLY A 28 -11.41 -45.01 -56.25
C GLY A 28 -11.98 -43.82 -55.50
N ASP A 29 -11.35 -42.65 -55.64
CA ASP A 29 -11.82 -41.40 -55.02
C ASP A 29 -13.14 -40.92 -55.69
N LEU A 30 -13.94 -40.11 -55.00
CA LEU A 30 -15.11 -39.41 -55.52
C LEU A 30 -14.98 -37.92 -55.21
N VAL A 31 -14.84 -37.09 -56.24
CA VAL A 31 -14.72 -35.63 -56.10
C VAL A 31 -15.90 -34.96 -56.80
N ILE A 32 -16.65 -34.13 -56.08
CA ILE A 32 -17.70 -33.28 -56.62
C ILE A 32 -17.32 -31.84 -56.30
N SER A 33 -17.26 -30.97 -57.31
CA SER A 33 -16.79 -29.59 -57.15
C SER A 33 -17.60 -28.61 -57.98
N GLY A 34 -17.99 -27.50 -57.36
CA GLY A 34 -18.37 -26.28 -58.07
C GLY A 34 -17.19 -25.68 -58.86
N GLY A 35 -17.49 -24.60 -59.61
CA GLY A 35 -16.54 -23.89 -60.46
C GLY A 35 -16.54 -22.39 -60.19
N LEU A 36 -15.38 -21.75 -60.39
CA LEU A 36 -15.20 -20.31 -60.20
C LEU A 36 -15.84 -19.50 -61.33
N VAL A 37 -16.39 -18.33 -61.00
CA VAL A 37 -16.71 -17.27 -61.97
C VAL A 37 -15.57 -16.25 -61.97
N SER A 38 -15.00 -15.94 -63.14
CA SER A 38 -13.90 -14.98 -63.26
C SER A 38 -14.33 -13.58 -62.80
N ASP A 39 -13.46 -12.93 -62.00
CA ASP A 39 -13.63 -11.56 -61.47
C ASP A 39 -14.99 -11.30 -60.79
N SER A 40 -15.42 -12.27 -59.96
CA SER A 40 -16.68 -12.23 -59.24
C SER A 40 -16.54 -12.87 -57.85
N LEU A 41 -17.43 -12.50 -56.94
CA LEU A 41 -17.59 -13.13 -55.62
C LEU A 41 -18.60 -14.31 -55.65
N GLU A 42 -19.02 -14.74 -56.84
CA GLU A 42 -19.96 -15.82 -57.07
C GLU A 42 -19.26 -17.10 -57.59
N VAL A 43 -19.88 -18.25 -57.35
CA VAL A 43 -19.42 -19.55 -57.88
C VAL A 43 -20.58 -20.33 -58.49
N VAL A 44 -20.28 -21.15 -59.50
CA VAL A 44 -21.23 -22.13 -60.05
C VAL A 44 -21.19 -23.38 -59.17
N ARG A 45 -22.17 -23.50 -58.27
CA ARG A 45 -22.27 -24.65 -57.35
C ARG A 45 -22.61 -25.94 -58.10
N ALA A 46 -22.00 -27.06 -57.68
CA ALA A 46 -22.40 -28.38 -58.16
C ALA A 46 -23.59 -28.89 -57.33
N GLY A 47 -24.46 -29.73 -57.90
CA GLY A 47 -25.71 -30.13 -57.26
C GLY A 47 -25.97 -31.64 -57.33
N VAL A 48 -26.48 -32.24 -56.25
CA VAL A 48 -26.95 -33.63 -56.20
C VAL A 48 -28.27 -33.71 -55.43
N HIS A 49 -29.39 -33.85 -56.12
CA HIS A 49 -30.73 -33.62 -55.55
C HIS A 49 -31.69 -34.78 -55.76
N SER A 50 -32.51 -35.07 -54.73
CA SER A 50 -33.70 -35.90 -54.87
C SER A 50 -34.95 -35.33 -54.22
N SER A 51 -36.01 -35.24 -55.03
CA SER A 51 -37.29 -34.64 -54.64
C SER A 51 -38.17 -35.56 -53.81
N GLN A 52 -38.05 -36.89 -53.95
CA GLN A 52 -38.81 -37.87 -53.17
C GLN A 52 -37.93 -38.93 -52.50
N GLY A 53 -36.86 -39.37 -53.16
CA GLY A 53 -35.95 -40.41 -52.65
C GLY A 53 -34.70 -39.91 -51.94
N ASP A 54 -33.75 -40.83 -51.75
CA ASP A 54 -32.52 -40.66 -50.97
C ASP A 54 -31.31 -40.37 -51.86
N VAL A 55 -30.32 -39.66 -51.33
CA VAL A 55 -29.03 -39.42 -52.00
C VAL A 55 -27.93 -40.22 -51.32
N GLY A 56 -27.25 -41.08 -52.09
CA GLY A 56 -26.09 -41.86 -51.61
C GLY A 56 -24.83 -41.53 -52.39
N LEU A 57 -23.79 -41.10 -51.68
CA LEU A 57 -22.44 -40.84 -52.19
C LEU A 57 -21.49 -41.85 -51.55
N HIS A 58 -20.82 -42.68 -52.35
CA HIS A 58 -19.89 -43.70 -51.86
C HIS A 58 -18.54 -43.66 -52.56
N SER A 59 -17.46 -43.70 -51.78
CA SER A 59 -16.07 -43.72 -52.25
C SER A 59 -15.29 -44.91 -51.70
N GLY A 60 -14.64 -45.66 -52.60
CA GLY A 60 -13.66 -46.69 -52.26
C GLY A 60 -12.36 -46.14 -51.68
N LYS A 61 -12.16 -44.81 -51.72
CA LYS A 61 -11.05 -44.08 -51.10
C LYS A 61 -11.57 -42.78 -50.47
N ASP A 62 -11.21 -41.60 -50.97
CA ASP A 62 -11.63 -40.31 -50.43
C ASP A 62 -12.92 -39.78 -51.07
N LEU A 63 -13.74 -39.08 -50.31
CA LEU A 63 -14.92 -38.35 -50.78
C LEU A 63 -14.73 -36.85 -50.52
N ILE A 64 -14.63 -36.05 -51.59
CA ILE A 64 -14.37 -34.59 -51.51
C ILE A 64 -15.54 -33.83 -52.13
N LEU A 65 -16.14 -32.92 -51.37
CA LEU A 65 -17.23 -32.03 -51.79
C LEU A 65 -16.82 -30.56 -51.60
N ALA A 66 -16.60 -29.82 -52.69
CA ALA A 66 -16.25 -28.39 -52.67
C ALA A 66 -17.34 -27.53 -53.34
N ALA A 67 -17.96 -26.60 -52.60
CA ALA A 67 -19.11 -25.79 -53.07
C ALA A 67 -20.23 -26.62 -53.74
N VAL A 68 -20.64 -27.71 -53.08
CA VAL A 68 -21.67 -28.65 -53.57
C VAL A 68 -22.95 -28.51 -52.75
N ASP A 69 -24.12 -28.57 -53.39
CA ASP A 69 -25.43 -28.66 -52.77
C ASP A 69 -26.01 -30.07 -52.89
N VAL A 70 -26.13 -30.78 -51.77
CA VAL A 70 -26.69 -32.14 -51.71
C VAL A 70 -28.03 -32.10 -50.99
N SER A 71 -29.10 -32.62 -51.60
CA SER A 71 -30.43 -32.63 -50.96
C SER A 71 -31.22 -33.90 -51.26
N GLY A 72 -31.93 -34.42 -50.25
CA GLY A 72 -32.65 -35.69 -50.36
C GLY A 72 -33.72 -35.88 -49.28
N ARG A 73 -34.38 -37.04 -49.27
CA ARG A 73 -35.15 -37.48 -48.10
C ARG A 73 -34.16 -37.86 -47.00
N ASP A 74 -33.36 -38.88 -47.26
CA ASP A 74 -32.14 -39.19 -46.51
C ASP A 74 -30.90 -38.84 -47.36
N VAL A 75 -29.79 -38.45 -46.72
CA VAL A 75 -28.50 -38.26 -47.38
C VAL A 75 -27.43 -39.09 -46.68
N LYS A 76 -26.77 -40.00 -47.41
CA LYS A 76 -25.64 -40.78 -46.91
C LYS A 76 -24.37 -40.50 -47.71
N ALA A 77 -23.31 -40.11 -47.01
CA ALA A 77 -21.96 -39.94 -47.55
C ALA A 77 -21.00 -40.91 -46.85
N ASP A 78 -20.34 -41.77 -47.62
CA ASP A 78 -19.56 -42.92 -47.13
C ASP A 78 -18.22 -42.99 -47.87
N ALA A 79 -17.12 -42.89 -47.13
CA ALA A 79 -15.76 -42.95 -47.66
C ALA A 79 -14.92 -44.00 -46.92
N ARG A 80 -14.26 -44.90 -47.66
CA ARG A 80 -13.38 -45.89 -47.02
C ARG A 80 -12.09 -45.32 -46.44
N ARG A 81 -11.66 -44.14 -46.92
CA ARG A 81 -10.55 -43.37 -46.35
C ARG A 81 -11.08 -42.06 -45.80
N ASN A 82 -10.87 -40.91 -46.45
CA ASN A 82 -11.20 -39.62 -45.86
C ASN A 82 -12.49 -39.01 -46.43
N LEU A 83 -13.23 -38.26 -45.61
CA LEU A 83 -14.39 -37.46 -46.02
C LEU A 83 -14.08 -35.97 -45.83
N THR A 84 -14.17 -35.18 -46.89
CA THR A 84 -13.84 -33.74 -46.84
C THR A 84 -14.97 -32.92 -47.47
N LEU A 85 -15.66 -32.13 -46.65
CA LEU A 85 -16.51 -31.04 -47.10
C LEU A 85 -15.72 -29.74 -46.96
N THR A 86 -15.50 -29.03 -48.07
CA THR A 86 -14.63 -27.86 -48.10
C THR A 86 -15.23 -26.72 -48.94
N THR A 87 -14.52 -25.59 -48.96
CA THR A 87 -14.94 -24.36 -49.63
C THR A 87 -14.31 -24.19 -51.01
N VAL A 88 -14.95 -23.40 -51.86
CA VAL A 88 -14.33 -22.78 -53.04
C VAL A 88 -14.20 -21.29 -52.75
N GLU A 89 -12.99 -20.73 -52.88
CA GLU A 89 -12.73 -19.31 -52.66
C GLU A 89 -12.86 -18.52 -53.97
N SER A 90 -13.86 -17.63 -54.05
CA SER A 90 -14.00 -16.67 -55.14
C SER A 90 -13.34 -15.33 -54.79
N ARG A 91 -12.70 -14.65 -55.75
CA ARG A 91 -12.01 -13.38 -55.54
C ARG A 91 -12.42 -12.34 -56.58
N LYS A 92 -12.54 -11.09 -56.15
CA LYS A 92 -12.80 -9.92 -57.01
C LYS A 92 -11.76 -8.84 -56.73
N LEU A 93 -11.17 -8.27 -57.78
CA LEU A 93 -10.17 -7.22 -57.67
C LEU A 93 -10.68 -5.93 -58.30
N GLN A 94 -10.71 -4.84 -57.53
CA GLN A 94 -11.11 -3.52 -58.00
C GLN A 94 -9.93 -2.57 -57.91
N GLU A 95 -9.60 -1.90 -59.00
CA GLU A 95 -8.52 -0.90 -59.06
C GLU A 95 -9.06 0.40 -59.63
N LYS A 96 -8.79 1.52 -58.95
CA LYS A 96 -9.18 2.86 -59.36
C LYS A 96 -7.95 3.78 -59.31
N ARG A 97 -7.66 4.46 -60.43
CA ARG A 97 -6.58 5.44 -60.53
C ARG A 97 -7.15 6.84 -60.80
N ASP A 98 -6.57 7.85 -60.17
CA ASP A 98 -6.80 9.27 -60.47
C ASP A 98 -5.44 9.95 -60.68
N ASP A 99 -5.24 10.59 -61.83
CA ASP A 99 -4.02 11.31 -62.23
C ASP A 99 -4.43 12.62 -62.90
N TRP A 100 -4.02 13.74 -62.32
CA TRP A 100 -4.17 15.04 -62.96
C TRP A 100 -3.02 16.01 -62.65
N ARG A 101 -2.82 16.96 -63.57
CA ARG A 101 -1.78 17.99 -63.49
C ARG A 101 -2.28 19.34 -64.00
N LYS A 102 -1.99 20.41 -63.27
CA LYS A 102 -2.35 21.80 -63.63
C LYS A 102 -1.12 22.58 -64.10
N LYS A 103 -1.27 23.31 -65.20
CA LYS A 103 -0.18 24.04 -65.87
C LYS A 103 -0.58 25.46 -66.21
N THR A 104 0.39 26.38 -66.12
CA THR A 104 0.27 27.78 -66.55
C THR A 104 1.55 28.16 -67.28
N LEU A 105 1.47 28.70 -68.50
CA LEU A 105 2.63 29.07 -69.32
C LEU A 105 3.69 27.94 -69.46
N GLY A 106 3.24 26.69 -69.61
CA GLY A 106 4.12 25.51 -69.69
C GLY A 106 4.64 24.99 -68.34
N ILE A 107 4.62 25.80 -67.29
CA ILE A 107 5.07 25.43 -65.94
C ILE A 107 3.97 24.62 -65.24
N THR A 108 4.32 23.43 -64.75
CA THR A 108 3.39 22.57 -63.98
C THR A 108 3.45 22.94 -62.51
N TRP A 109 2.34 23.42 -61.95
CA TRP A 109 2.31 23.97 -60.58
C TRP A 109 1.57 23.09 -59.56
N GLU A 110 0.73 22.16 -60.00
CA GLU A 110 0.11 21.12 -59.15
C GLU A 110 0.06 19.78 -59.90
N THR A 111 0.36 18.68 -59.21
CA THR A 111 0.20 17.29 -59.68
C THR A 111 -0.43 16.44 -58.57
N TYR A 112 -1.23 15.47 -58.95
CA TYR A 112 -1.92 14.55 -58.05
C TYR A 112 -2.00 13.18 -58.72
N GLU A 113 -1.59 12.14 -57.99
CA GLU A 113 -1.60 10.74 -58.43
C GLU A 113 -2.13 9.91 -57.25
N GLN A 114 -3.20 9.12 -57.46
CA GLN A 114 -3.76 8.20 -56.47
C GLN A 114 -4.08 6.85 -57.12
N THR A 115 -3.75 5.76 -56.43
CA THR A 115 -4.14 4.38 -56.77
C THR A 115 -4.83 3.74 -55.57
N GLN A 116 -6.09 3.38 -55.74
CA GLN A 116 -6.89 2.64 -54.77
C GLN A 116 -7.10 1.22 -55.29
N THR A 117 -6.75 0.21 -54.50
CA THR A 117 -6.96 -1.21 -54.81
C THR A 117 -7.73 -1.88 -53.69
N GLU A 118 -8.78 -2.61 -54.04
CA GLU A 118 -9.63 -3.38 -53.13
C GLU A 118 -9.70 -4.82 -53.64
N SER A 119 -9.27 -5.78 -52.81
CA SER A 119 -9.32 -7.21 -53.10
C SER A 119 -10.25 -7.88 -52.12
N ASP A 120 -11.41 -8.34 -52.60
CA ASP A 120 -12.39 -9.08 -51.81
C ASP A 120 -12.25 -10.59 -52.09
N SER A 121 -12.42 -11.41 -51.05
CA SER A 121 -12.48 -12.87 -51.14
C SER A 121 -13.75 -13.38 -50.46
N ARG A 122 -14.40 -14.40 -51.01
CA ARG A 122 -15.57 -15.05 -50.41
C ARG A 122 -15.44 -16.57 -50.40
N GLN A 123 -15.77 -17.19 -49.26
CA GLN A 123 -15.68 -18.64 -49.09
C GLN A 123 -17.05 -19.32 -49.31
N HIS A 124 -17.12 -20.23 -50.29
CA HIS A 124 -18.34 -20.96 -50.64
C HIS A 124 -18.25 -22.43 -50.22
N GLY A 125 -18.72 -22.74 -49.00
CA GLY A 125 -18.75 -24.11 -48.49
C GLY A 125 -19.84 -25.00 -49.09
N SER A 126 -19.68 -26.30 -48.93
CA SER A 126 -20.67 -27.32 -49.32
C SER A 126 -21.86 -27.37 -48.35
N GLN A 127 -23.05 -27.65 -48.89
CA GLN A 127 -24.31 -27.74 -48.17
C GLN A 127 -24.91 -29.15 -48.32
N ILE A 128 -25.30 -29.78 -47.21
CA ILE A 128 -26.06 -31.03 -47.18
C ILE A 128 -27.37 -30.78 -46.43
N ILE A 129 -28.52 -31.03 -47.07
CA ILE A 129 -29.84 -30.79 -46.47
C ILE A 129 -30.76 -32.00 -46.70
N ALA A 130 -31.06 -32.74 -45.64
CA ALA A 130 -31.98 -33.88 -45.67
C ALA A 130 -33.33 -33.55 -45.04
N ARG A 131 -34.43 -34.01 -45.66
CA ARG A 131 -35.79 -33.90 -45.09
C ARG A 131 -36.04 -34.89 -43.95
N ARG A 132 -35.08 -35.76 -43.64
CA ARG A 132 -35.11 -36.70 -42.52
C ARG A 132 -33.69 -36.88 -41.97
N ASP A 133 -32.92 -37.86 -42.45
CA ASP A 133 -31.63 -38.23 -41.83
C ASP A 133 -30.40 -37.84 -42.68
N VAL A 134 -29.29 -37.48 -42.03
CA VAL A 134 -27.96 -37.35 -42.64
C VAL A 134 -26.98 -38.30 -41.93
N ASP A 135 -26.37 -39.21 -42.69
CA ASP A 135 -25.27 -40.08 -42.22
C ASP A 135 -23.98 -39.75 -42.99
N LEU A 136 -22.99 -39.17 -42.30
CA LEU A 136 -21.63 -38.92 -42.81
C LEU A 136 -20.65 -39.91 -42.17
N SER A 137 -19.84 -40.60 -42.98
CA SER A 137 -18.95 -41.66 -42.49
C SER A 137 -17.61 -41.75 -43.25
N SER A 138 -16.51 -41.89 -42.50
CA SER A 138 -15.15 -42.11 -43.02
C SER A 138 -14.43 -43.25 -42.30
N GLY A 139 -13.65 -44.06 -43.03
CA GLY A 139 -12.77 -45.08 -42.45
C GLY A 139 -11.46 -44.52 -41.87
N GLY A 140 -11.06 -43.33 -42.34
CA GLY A 140 -10.03 -42.45 -41.76
C GLY A 140 -10.67 -41.13 -41.34
N ASP A 141 -10.04 -40.00 -41.66
CA ASP A 141 -10.43 -38.68 -41.15
C ASP A 141 -11.68 -38.07 -41.83
N THR A 142 -12.44 -37.27 -41.08
CA THR A 142 -13.50 -36.39 -41.60
C THR A 142 -13.15 -34.92 -41.32
N GLU A 143 -13.20 -34.07 -42.35
CA GLU A 143 -13.09 -32.60 -42.23
C GLU A 143 -14.33 -31.91 -42.82
N LEU A 144 -15.00 -31.07 -42.02
CA LEU A 144 -16.06 -30.16 -42.45
C LEU A 144 -15.59 -28.72 -42.29
N LYS A 145 -15.31 -28.03 -43.40
CA LYS A 145 -14.76 -26.67 -43.45
C LYS A 145 -15.72 -25.69 -44.12
N GLY A 146 -16.16 -24.68 -43.37
CA GLY A 146 -17.17 -23.70 -43.78
C GLY A 146 -18.48 -24.34 -44.28
N ALA A 147 -18.78 -25.58 -43.87
CA ALA A 147 -19.85 -26.40 -44.44
C ALA A 147 -21.16 -26.19 -43.68
N ARG A 148 -22.31 -26.40 -44.34
CA ARG A 148 -23.63 -26.45 -43.67
C ARG A 148 -24.24 -27.84 -43.85
N VAL A 149 -24.59 -28.49 -42.75
CA VAL A 149 -25.23 -29.82 -42.75
C VAL A 149 -26.49 -29.74 -41.90
N GLU A 150 -27.63 -30.08 -42.48
CA GLU A 150 -28.95 -29.94 -41.85
C GLU A 150 -29.79 -31.20 -42.07
N ALA A 151 -30.23 -31.81 -40.97
CA ALA A 151 -31.15 -32.93 -40.94
C ALA A 151 -32.44 -32.52 -40.20
N ALA A 152 -33.59 -32.97 -40.66
CA ALA A 152 -34.85 -32.78 -39.94
C ALA A 152 -35.06 -33.79 -38.79
N LYS A 153 -34.23 -34.83 -38.73
CA LYS A 153 -34.15 -35.84 -37.68
C LYS A 153 -32.69 -36.09 -37.28
N ASP A 154 -32.14 -37.26 -37.60
CA ASP A 154 -30.84 -37.68 -37.11
C ASP A 154 -29.73 -37.11 -38.00
N LEU A 155 -28.75 -36.45 -37.38
CA LEU A 155 -27.50 -36.05 -38.00
C LEU A 155 -26.36 -36.83 -37.35
N ARG A 156 -25.78 -37.78 -38.07
CA ARG A 156 -24.66 -38.60 -37.57
C ARG A 156 -23.40 -38.36 -38.37
N VAL A 157 -22.28 -38.17 -37.68
CA VAL A 157 -20.95 -38.03 -38.27
C VAL A 157 -20.00 -39.00 -37.58
N GLN A 158 -19.47 -39.97 -38.32
CA GLN A 158 -18.63 -41.05 -37.80
C GLN A 158 -17.27 -41.08 -38.50
N SER A 159 -16.20 -40.79 -37.78
CA SER A 159 -14.83 -40.82 -38.28
C SER A 159 -14.04 -41.98 -37.67
N GLY A 160 -13.42 -42.81 -38.52
CA GLY A 160 -12.44 -43.83 -38.12
C GLY A 160 -11.07 -43.26 -37.75
N GLY A 161 -10.86 -41.96 -37.94
CA GLY A 161 -9.70 -41.19 -37.47
C GLY A 161 -10.15 -39.95 -36.71
N ASP A 162 -9.65 -38.78 -37.11
CA ASP A 162 -10.03 -37.48 -36.54
C ASP A 162 -11.32 -36.93 -37.17
N LEU A 163 -12.06 -36.10 -36.42
CA LEU A 163 -13.19 -35.30 -36.89
C LEU A 163 -12.89 -33.82 -36.66
N ARG A 164 -12.68 -33.05 -37.74
CA ARG A 164 -12.38 -31.61 -37.69
C ARG A 164 -13.55 -30.80 -38.23
N LEU A 165 -14.08 -29.89 -37.42
CA LEU A 165 -15.17 -28.96 -37.76
C LEU A 165 -14.62 -27.54 -37.72
N THR A 166 -14.24 -26.98 -38.87
CA THR A 166 -13.44 -25.76 -38.97
C THR A 166 -14.17 -24.63 -39.71
N ALA A 167 -13.92 -23.38 -39.30
CA ALA A 167 -14.31 -22.22 -40.10
C ALA A 167 -13.41 -22.06 -41.35
N ALA A 168 -13.95 -21.44 -42.39
CA ALA A 168 -13.16 -20.93 -43.51
C ALA A 168 -12.91 -19.42 -43.34
N ILE A 169 -11.74 -18.92 -43.75
CA ILE A 169 -11.36 -17.51 -43.57
C ILE A 169 -11.46 -16.74 -44.88
N GLU A 170 -12.07 -15.56 -44.82
CA GLU A 170 -12.07 -14.52 -45.85
C GLU A 170 -11.07 -13.42 -45.43
N ASN A 171 -10.28 -12.91 -46.38
CA ASN A 171 -9.21 -11.94 -46.11
C ASN A 171 -9.30 -10.74 -47.07
N PRO A 172 -10.33 -9.87 -46.93
CA PRO A 172 -10.44 -8.64 -47.71
C PRO A 172 -9.29 -7.68 -47.39
N THR A 173 -8.70 -7.07 -48.42
CA THR A 173 -7.61 -6.11 -48.30
C THR A 173 -7.90 -4.83 -49.09
N LYS A 174 -7.57 -3.67 -48.49
CA LYS A 174 -7.70 -2.35 -49.10
C LYS A 174 -6.36 -1.62 -49.05
N THR A 175 -5.93 -1.05 -50.16
CA THR A 175 -4.74 -0.20 -50.24
C THR A 175 -5.08 1.13 -50.92
N ASP A 176 -4.68 2.25 -50.32
CA ASP A 176 -4.78 3.60 -50.89
C ASP A 176 -3.39 4.23 -50.86
N GLN A 177 -2.82 4.47 -52.04
CA GLN A 177 -1.48 5.01 -52.22
C GLN A 177 -1.55 6.24 -53.11
N GLY A 178 -0.82 7.30 -52.77
CA GLY A 178 -0.77 8.46 -53.64
C GLY A 178 0.23 9.54 -53.28
N ASN A 179 0.41 10.45 -54.21
CA ASN A 179 1.33 11.58 -54.15
C ASN A 179 0.63 12.85 -54.64
N ARG A 180 0.82 13.96 -53.93
CA ARG A 180 0.37 15.29 -54.33
C ARG A 180 1.52 16.28 -54.25
N ARG A 181 1.68 17.14 -55.26
CA ARG A 181 2.65 18.24 -55.25
C ARG A 181 1.95 19.54 -55.60
N LYS A 182 2.24 20.61 -54.87
CA LYS A 182 1.76 21.97 -55.17
C LYS A 182 2.87 22.99 -54.89
N HIS A 183 3.35 23.66 -55.94
CA HIS A 183 4.52 24.55 -55.88
C HIS A 183 5.74 23.89 -55.19
N LEU A 184 6.18 24.43 -54.04
CA LEU A 184 7.33 23.95 -53.26
C LEU A 184 6.95 22.97 -52.14
N TRP A 185 5.72 22.46 -52.14
CA TRP A 185 5.19 21.51 -51.16
C TRP A 185 4.81 20.18 -51.82
N LYS A 186 5.02 19.07 -51.12
CA LYS A 186 4.57 17.73 -51.51
C LYS A 186 3.98 16.98 -50.32
N GLU A 187 3.11 16.03 -50.63
CA GLU A 187 2.44 15.12 -49.74
C GLU A 187 2.44 13.72 -50.36
N SER A 188 2.60 12.68 -49.56
CA SER A 188 2.57 11.29 -50.00
C SER A 188 1.99 10.40 -48.91
N TRP A 189 1.09 9.50 -49.28
CA TRP A 189 0.44 8.56 -48.36
C TRP A 189 0.48 7.13 -48.89
N ASP A 190 0.58 6.17 -47.97
CA ASP A 190 0.45 4.74 -48.22
C ASP A 190 -0.33 4.12 -47.04
N LYS A 191 -1.57 3.73 -47.29
CA LYS A 191 -2.49 3.16 -46.29
C LYS A 191 -2.93 1.77 -46.73
N ARG A 192 -2.74 0.77 -45.87
CA ARG A 192 -3.16 -0.62 -46.08
C ARG A 192 -4.02 -1.08 -44.90
N SER A 193 -5.14 -1.72 -45.19
CA SER A 193 -6.03 -2.31 -44.18
C SER A 193 -6.46 -3.71 -44.58
N GLU A 194 -6.45 -4.62 -43.61
CA GLU A 194 -6.87 -6.02 -43.75
C GLU A 194 -7.74 -6.39 -42.54
N GLU A 195 -8.84 -7.10 -42.75
CA GLU A 195 -9.70 -7.56 -41.65
C GLU A 195 -10.32 -8.92 -41.99
N GLN A 196 -9.80 -9.98 -41.36
CA GLN A 196 -10.27 -11.34 -41.58
C GLN A 196 -11.70 -11.56 -41.07
N ARG A 197 -12.44 -12.44 -41.76
CA ARG A 197 -13.78 -12.86 -41.38
C ARG A 197 -13.91 -14.37 -41.45
N SER A 198 -14.61 -14.94 -40.48
CA SER A 198 -14.78 -16.39 -40.35
C SER A 198 -16.16 -16.84 -40.84
N VAL A 199 -16.17 -17.76 -41.81
CA VAL A 199 -17.35 -18.49 -42.27
C VAL A 199 -17.43 -19.81 -41.51
N ILE A 200 -18.25 -19.83 -40.46
CA ILE A 200 -18.39 -20.95 -39.53
C ILE A 200 -18.98 -22.20 -40.18
N THR A 201 -18.58 -23.38 -39.69
CA THR A 201 -19.26 -24.65 -40.03
C THR A 201 -20.54 -24.78 -39.21
N GLN A 202 -21.65 -25.17 -39.84
CA GLN A 202 -22.98 -25.28 -39.24
C GLN A 202 -23.49 -26.72 -39.33
N LEU A 203 -23.86 -27.30 -38.19
CA LEU A 203 -24.45 -28.62 -38.07
C LEU A 203 -25.79 -28.49 -37.33
N LYS A 204 -26.88 -28.93 -37.95
CA LYS A 204 -28.21 -28.91 -37.35
C LYS A 204 -28.92 -30.26 -37.49
N GLY A 205 -29.47 -30.76 -36.39
CA GLY A 205 -30.33 -31.94 -36.35
C GLY A 205 -31.42 -31.82 -35.29
N ASP A 206 -32.34 -32.77 -35.29
CA ASP A 206 -33.19 -33.05 -34.13
C ASP A 206 -32.33 -33.73 -33.06
N THR A 207 -31.69 -34.84 -33.43
CA THR A 207 -30.62 -35.47 -32.66
C THR A 207 -29.30 -35.39 -33.44
N VAL A 208 -28.21 -35.01 -32.78
CA VAL A 208 -26.87 -34.92 -33.39
C VAL A 208 -25.92 -35.90 -32.69
N SER A 209 -25.28 -36.80 -33.45
CA SER A 209 -24.28 -37.74 -32.94
C SER A 209 -22.96 -37.57 -33.67
N LEU A 210 -21.94 -37.09 -32.97
CA LEU A 210 -20.58 -36.92 -33.49
C LEU A 210 -19.66 -37.96 -32.85
N THR A 211 -18.98 -38.76 -33.66
CA THR A 211 -18.08 -39.82 -33.19
C THR A 211 -16.76 -39.81 -33.96
N ALA A 212 -15.64 -39.87 -33.24
CA ALA A 212 -14.30 -40.01 -33.79
C ALA A 212 -13.51 -41.11 -33.06
N ALA A 213 -12.61 -41.81 -33.74
CA ALA A 213 -11.68 -42.74 -33.09
C ALA A 213 -10.43 -42.02 -32.54
N GLY A 214 -10.10 -40.84 -33.08
CA GLY A 214 -9.02 -39.96 -32.64
C GLY A 214 -9.53 -38.68 -31.99
N LEU A 215 -9.07 -37.54 -32.49
CA LEU A 215 -9.45 -36.20 -32.04
C LEU A 215 -10.76 -35.75 -32.69
N LEU A 216 -11.69 -35.22 -31.90
CA LEU A 216 -12.81 -34.42 -32.37
C LEU A 216 -12.56 -32.96 -32.00
N ARG A 217 -12.35 -32.10 -33.00
CA ARG A 217 -12.03 -30.67 -32.81
C ARG A 217 -13.07 -29.78 -33.49
N THR A 218 -13.62 -28.83 -32.75
CA THR A 218 -14.47 -27.76 -33.28
C THR A 218 -13.77 -26.42 -33.16
N GLU A 219 -13.60 -25.70 -34.27
CA GLU A 219 -12.84 -24.47 -34.37
C GLU A 219 -13.61 -23.45 -35.23
N GLY A 220 -14.44 -22.64 -34.57
CA GLY A 220 -15.43 -21.79 -35.24
C GLY A 220 -16.57 -22.60 -35.87
N ALA A 221 -17.18 -23.52 -35.11
CA ALA A 221 -18.34 -24.29 -35.54
C ALA A 221 -19.56 -24.05 -34.65
N GLN A 222 -20.76 -24.13 -35.24
CA GLN A 222 -22.05 -24.06 -34.56
C GLN A 222 -22.78 -25.40 -34.74
N ILE A 223 -23.09 -26.05 -33.63
CA ILE A 223 -23.79 -27.35 -33.58
C ILE A 223 -25.09 -27.15 -32.80
N THR A 224 -26.23 -27.43 -33.42
CA THR A 224 -27.56 -27.28 -32.82
C THR A 224 -28.34 -28.59 -32.88
N GLY A 225 -28.81 -29.06 -31.72
CA GLY A 225 -29.75 -30.18 -31.58
C GLY A 225 -31.07 -29.67 -30.99
N GLU A 226 -32.18 -29.87 -31.71
CA GLU A 226 -33.53 -29.52 -31.21
C GLU A 226 -34.03 -30.49 -30.11
N HIS A 227 -33.38 -31.66 -30.00
CA HIS A 227 -33.39 -32.55 -28.84
C HIS A 227 -31.94 -32.78 -28.37
N ASP A 228 -31.36 -33.96 -28.62
CA ASP A 228 -30.15 -34.41 -27.95
C ASP A 228 -28.88 -34.22 -28.81
N ILE A 229 -27.74 -33.94 -28.17
CA ILE A 229 -26.41 -33.97 -28.77
C ILE A 229 -25.54 -34.97 -28.01
N GLN A 230 -24.91 -35.89 -28.75
CA GLN A 230 -23.90 -36.80 -28.24
C GLN A 230 -22.57 -36.58 -28.98
N VAL A 231 -21.49 -36.38 -28.21
CA VAL A 231 -20.12 -36.22 -28.68
C VAL A 231 -19.27 -37.31 -28.04
N ALA A 232 -18.63 -38.16 -28.86
CA ALA A 232 -17.77 -39.25 -28.40
C ALA A 232 -16.47 -39.27 -29.21
N ALA A 233 -15.32 -39.20 -28.54
CA ALA A 233 -14.02 -39.27 -29.21
C ALA A 233 -12.95 -39.85 -28.28
N LYS A 234 -11.71 -40.01 -28.76
CA LYS A 234 -10.59 -40.18 -27.84
C LYS A 234 -10.25 -38.86 -27.15
N GLN A 235 -10.24 -37.76 -27.90
CA GLN A 235 -10.01 -36.41 -27.36
C GLN A 235 -11.05 -35.46 -27.94
N VAL A 236 -11.60 -34.55 -27.13
CA VAL A 236 -12.51 -33.48 -27.59
C VAL A 236 -11.89 -32.11 -27.33
N GLU A 237 -11.76 -31.30 -28.37
CA GLU A 237 -11.35 -29.90 -28.30
C GLU A 237 -12.44 -28.98 -28.86
N ILE A 238 -13.00 -28.11 -28.03
CA ILE A 238 -14.01 -27.12 -28.44
C ILE A 238 -13.38 -25.73 -28.30
N THR A 239 -12.90 -25.17 -29.40
CA THR A 239 -12.12 -23.92 -29.42
C THR A 239 -12.70 -22.86 -30.37
N GLY A 240 -12.30 -21.60 -30.16
CA GLY A 240 -12.57 -20.49 -31.07
C GLY A 240 -11.55 -20.38 -32.20
N VAL A 241 -11.98 -19.85 -33.35
CA VAL A 241 -11.09 -19.53 -34.48
C VAL A 241 -10.54 -18.10 -34.34
N PRO A 242 -9.22 -17.87 -34.47
CA PRO A 242 -8.65 -16.52 -34.47
C PRO A 242 -8.85 -15.83 -35.82
N GLY A 243 -9.27 -14.56 -35.80
CA GLY A 243 -9.29 -13.66 -36.96
C GLY A 243 -8.38 -12.46 -36.73
N THR A 244 -7.48 -12.18 -37.68
CA THR A 244 -6.56 -11.04 -37.58
C THR A 244 -7.05 -9.81 -38.34
N GLY A 245 -6.87 -8.62 -37.75
CA GLY A 245 -6.99 -7.33 -38.42
C GLY A 245 -5.68 -6.55 -38.36
N LEU A 246 -5.37 -5.81 -39.43
CA LEU A 246 -4.16 -5.00 -39.56
C LEU A 246 -4.51 -3.65 -40.21
N ILE A 247 -3.97 -2.55 -39.67
CA ILE A 247 -3.97 -1.24 -40.33
C ILE A 247 -2.54 -0.71 -40.30
N ARG A 248 -2.02 -0.36 -41.48
CA ARG A 248 -0.73 0.32 -41.66
C ARG A 248 -0.93 1.61 -42.41
N GLU A 249 -0.32 2.69 -41.94
CA GLU A 249 -0.44 4.00 -42.57
C GLU A 249 0.88 4.76 -42.48
N LYS A 250 1.34 5.26 -43.62
CA LYS A 250 2.51 6.13 -43.72
C LYS A 250 2.11 7.43 -44.39
N LEU A 251 2.47 8.55 -43.78
CA LEU A 251 2.16 9.88 -44.27
C LEU A 251 3.40 10.77 -44.23
N TYR A 252 3.65 11.50 -45.31
CA TYR A 252 4.58 12.63 -45.35
C TYR A 252 3.87 13.86 -45.92
N SER A 253 4.12 15.03 -45.35
CA SER A 253 3.64 16.32 -45.85
C SER A 253 4.65 17.43 -45.54
N GLY A 254 5.21 18.08 -46.56
CA GLY A 254 6.34 19.00 -46.35
C GLY A 254 6.96 19.58 -47.62
N ASP A 255 8.22 19.99 -47.52
CA ASP A 255 9.00 20.55 -48.62
C ASP A 255 9.32 19.52 -49.73
N LEU A 256 9.78 20.02 -50.89
CA LEU A 256 10.17 19.14 -52.01
C LEU A 256 11.39 18.25 -51.70
N VAL A 257 12.30 18.70 -50.83
CA VAL A 257 13.60 18.02 -50.57
C VAL A 257 13.50 16.87 -49.56
N GLY A 258 12.31 16.62 -48.99
CA GLY A 258 12.07 15.46 -48.11
C GLY A 258 12.23 15.77 -46.61
N GLY A 259 11.99 17.01 -46.20
CA GLY A 259 12.01 17.44 -44.79
C GLY A 259 13.31 18.11 -44.36
N GLY A 260 14.12 18.57 -45.32
CA GLY A 260 15.36 19.31 -45.05
C GLY A 260 15.13 20.68 -44.40
N PHE A 261 13.96 21.27 -44.61
CA PHE A 261 13.54 22.55 -44.02
C PHE A 261 12.23 22.44 -43.24
N PHE A 262 11.20 21.80 -43.79
CA PHE A 262 9.90 21.64 -43.12
C PHE A 262 9.23 20.34 -43.57
N GLY A 263 8.84 19.48 -42.62
CA GLY A 263 8.11 18.27 -42.95
C GLY A 263 7.44 17.62 -41.74
N LYS A 264 6.23 17.11 -41.96
CA LYS A 264 5.54 16.19 -41.05
C LYS A 264 5.67 14.78 -41.58
N THR A 265 5.97 13.84 -40.70
CA THR A 265 5.96 12.39 -40.97
C THR A 265 5.14 11.69 -39.91
N GLY A 266 4.26 10.77 -40.33
CA GLY A 266 3.54 9.85 -39.46
C GLY A 266 3.70 8.41 -39.97
N ASP A 267 3.90 7.46 -39.05
CA ASP A 267 3.85 6.02 -39.30
C ASP A 267 2.96 5.38 -38.21
N ALA A 268 1.96 4.59 -38.61
CA ALA A 268 1.06 3.90 -37.70
C ALA A 268 0.93 2.42 -38.09
N ASP A 269 1.09 1.52 -37.12
CA ASP A 269 0.98 0.07 -37.26
C ASP A 269 0.08 -0.46 -36.13
N GLN A 270 -1.16 -0.81 -36.49
CA GLN A 270 -2.18 -1.32 -35.59
C GLN A 270 -2.52 -2.75 -35.98
N GLY A 271 -2.56 -3.65 -34.99
CA GLY A 271 -2.91 -5.05 -35.18
C GLY A 271 -3.92 -5.51 -34.13
N LYS A 272 -4.80 -6.44 -34.50
CA LYS A 272 -5.68 -7.15 -33.58
C LYS A 272 -5.81 -8.61 -33.95
N THR A 273 -5.94 -9.48 -32.96
CA THR A 273 -6.36 -10.88 -33.10
C THR A 273 -7.58 -11.07 -32.19
N LEU A 274 -8.71 -11.45 -32.78
CA LEU A 274 -9.97 -11.67 -32.07
C LEU A 274 -10.42 -13.12 -32.26
N HIS A 275 -10.85 -13.79 -31.20
CA HIS A 275 -11.29 -15.18 -31.21
C HIS A 275 -12.81 -15.28 -31.33
N GLN A 276 -13.29 -16.01 -32.33
CA GLN A 276 -14.70 -16.35 -32.47
C GLN A 276 -14.93 -17.80 -32.01
N GLY A 277 -15.53 -17.96 -30.82
CA GLY A 277 -15.81 -19.24 -30.19
C GLY A 277 -16.65 -20.22 -31.01
N SER A 278 -16.50 -21.52 -30.73
CA SER A 278 -17.48 -22.54 -31.16
C SER A 278 -18.71 -22.52 -30.25
N ALA A 279 -19.85 -22.98 -30.75
CA ALA A 279 -21.12 -23.00 -30.01
C ALA A 279 -21.83 -24.35 -30.18
N ILE A 280 -21.97 -25.12 -29.10
CA ILE A 280 -22.72 -26.40 -29.07
C ILE A 280 -23.97 -26.21 -28.21
N ASN A 281 -25.16 -26.35 -28.79
CA ASN A 281 -26.44 -26.10 -28.12
C ASN A 281 -27.42 -27.25 -28.35
N ALA A 282 -27.67 -28.04 -27.30
CA ALA A 282 -28.75 -29.03 -27.25
C ALA A 282 -29.94 -28.44 -26.48
N ALA A 283 -31.16 -28.50 -27.03
CA ALA A 283 -32.36 -28.13 -26.30
C ALA A 283 -32.81 -29.24 -25.32
N GLY A 284 -32.47 -30.50 -25.63
CA GLY A 284 -32.55 -31.66 -24.77
C GLY A 284 -31.24 -31.92 -24.02
N LYS A 285 -30.76 -33.16 -24.08
CA LYS A 285 -29.54 -33.61 -23.37
C LYS A 285 -28.28 -33.34 -24.19
N LEU A 286 -27.23 -32.90 -23.51
CA LEU A 286 -25.87 -32.87 -24.06
C LEU A 286 -24.98 -33.86 -23.32
N ILE A 287 -24.37 -34.80 -24.04
CA ILE A 287 -23.39 -35.75 -23.50
C ILE A 287 -22.09 -35.64 -24.28
N VAL A 288 -21.00 -35.27 -23.60
CA VAL A 288 -19.63 -35.25 -24.13
C VAL A 288 -18.82 -36.30 -23.37
N LYS A 289 -18.23 -37.26 -24.09
CA LYS A 289 -17.43 -38.33 -23.50
C LYS A 289 -16.13 -38.56 -24.28
N ALA A 290 -14.99 -38.56 -23.59
CA ALA A 290 -13.67 -38.79 -24.20
C ALA A 290 -12.63 -39.32 -23.19
N ASP A 291 -11.39 -39.58 -23.61
CA ASP A 291 -10.25 -39.70 -22.67
C ASP A 291 -9.93 -38.32 -22.09
N ASP A 292 -9.88 -37.26 -22.91
CA ASP A 292 -9.60 -35.87 -22.52
C ASP A 292 -10.60 -34.89 -23.16
N VAL A 293 -11.00 -33.84 -22.43
CA VAL A 293 -11.91 -32.79 -22.94
C VAL A 293 -11.37 -31.40 -22.62
N ARG A 294 -11.33 -30.52 -23.63
CA ARG A 294 -11.01 -29.10 -23.46
C ARG A 294 -12.04 -28.18 -24.12
N VAL A 295 -12.47 -27.14 -23.41
CA VAL A 295 -13.34 -26.07 -23.90
C VAL A 295 -12.63 -24.74 -23.72
N SER A 296 -12.30 -24.07 -24.83
CA SER A 296 -11.49 -22.84 -24.86
C SER A 296 -12.20 -21.72 -25.61
N GLY A 297 -12.47 -20.59 -24.94
CA GLY A 297 -13.16 -19.42 -25.50
C GLY A 297 -14.49 -19.73 -26.22
N SER A 298 -15.23 -20.74 -25.76
CA SER A 298 -16.36 -21.33 -26.50
C SER A 298 -17.58 -21.60 -25.62
N GLN A 299 -18.75 -21.76 -26.25
CA GLN A 299 -20.03 -22.00 -25.57
C GLN A 299 -20.51 -23.45 -25.76
N VAL A 300 -20.94 -24.07 -24.66
CA VAL A 300 -21.43 -25.44 -24.63
C VAL A 300 -22.65 -25.51 -23.70
N ARG A 301 -23.84 -25.87 -24.21
CA ARG A 301 -25.11 -25.83 -23.45
C ARG A 301 -26.02 -27.03 -23.71
N GLY A 302 -26.61 -27.58 -22.65
CA GLY A 302 -27.69 -28.58 -22.71
C GLY A 302 -28.93 -28.17 -21.91
N GLY A 303 -30.10 -28.13 -22.53
CA GLY A 303 -31.35 -27.65 -21.90
C GLY A 303 -31.86 -28.56 -20.78
N THR A 304 -32.03 -29.86 -21.02
CA THR A 304 -32.64 -30.79 -20.03
C THR A 304 -31.62 -31.59 -19.22
N GLU A 305 -30.37 -31.64 -19.65
CA GLU A 305 -29.22 -32.19 -18.92
C GLU A 305 -27.94 -31.84 -19.69
N ALA A 306 -26.83 -31.61 -18.99
CA ALA A 306 -25.51 -31.61 -19.61
C ALA A 306 -24.53 -32.47 -18.79
N SER A 307 -23.78 -33.34 -19.47
CA SER A 307 -22.76 -34.20 -18.86
C SER A 307 -21.49 -34.20 -19.69
N VAL A 308 -20.38 -33.85 -19.05
CA VAL A 308 -19.02 -33.88 -19.64
C VAL A 308 -18.19 -34.85 -18.81
N ILE A 309 -17.74 -35.93 -19.44
CA ILE A 309 -17.10 -37.07 -18.77
C ILE A 309 -15.76 -37.39 -19.45
N THR A 310 -14.70 -37.45 -18.66
CA THR A 310 -13.42 -38.04 -19.09
C THR A 310 -13.25 -39.46 -18.52
N ASP A 311 -12.84 -40.41 -19.36
CA ASP A 311 -12.65 -41.82 -19.00
C ASP A 311 -11.22 -42.10 -18.46
N ASN A 312 -10.21 -41.32 -18.88
CA ASN A 312 -8.79 -41.56 -18.56
C ASN A 312 -7.96 -40.30 -18.24
N GLY A 313 -8.36 -39.13 -18.72
CA GLY A 313 -7.60 -37.89 -18.71
C GLY A 313 -8.31 -36.74 -18.00
N SER A 314 -7.97 -35.49 -18.33
CA SER A 314 -8.43 -34.29 -17.61
C SER A 314 -9.48 -33.49 -18.39
N LEU A 315 -10.28 -32.70 -17.65
CA LEU A 315 -11.26 -31.76 -18.20
C LEU A 315 -10.80 -30.32 -17.95
N ILE A 316 -10.61 -29.55 -19.03
CA ILE A 316 -10.15 -28.15 -18.97
C ILE A 316 -11.22 -27.23 -19.57
N ILE A 317 -11.57 -26.16 -18.85
CA ILE A 317 -12.52 -25.14 -19.28
C ILE A 317 -11.84 -23.78 -19.09
N ASP A 318 -11.24 -23.25 -20.16
CA ASP A 318 -10.37 -22.07 -20.11
C ASP A 318 -10.80 -20.96 -21.08
N GLY A 319 -10.31 -19.75 -20.83
CA GLY A 319 -10.44 -18.63 -21.76
C GLY A 319 -9.36 -18.66 -22.86
N VAL A 320 -9.61 -17.94 -23.95
CA VAL A 320 -8.58 -17.62 -24.97
C VAL A 320 -8.28 -16.12 -24.96
N GLN A 321 -7.15 -15.71 -25.52
CA GLN A 321 -6.64 -14.34 -25.40
C GLN A 321 -6.77 -13.54 -26.70
N ASP A 322 -7.69 -12.58 -26.72
CA ASP A 322 -7.78 -11.53 -27.72
C ASP A 322 -6.65 -10.52 -27.51
N LYS A 323 -5.97 -10.13 -28.59
CA LYS A 323 -4.75 -9.31 -28.52
C LYS A 323 -4.87 -8.09 -29.42
N SER A 324 -4.48 -6.92 -28.91
CA SER A 324 -4.38 -5.66 -29.65
C SER A 324 -2.94 -5.15 -29.58
N HIS A 325 -2.51 -4.43 -30.62
CA HIS A 325 -1.41 -3.47 -30.49
C HIS A 325 -1.67 -2.23 -31.34
N VAL A 326 -1.23 -1.08 -30.85
CA VAL A 326 -1.25 0.21 -31.54
C VAL A 326 0.13 0.83 -31.39
N ASN A 327 0.87 0.96 -32.49
CA ASN A 327 2.10 1.74 -32.56
C ASN A 327 1.85 2.97 -33.44
N ILE A 328 2.04 4.18 -32.92
CA ILE A 328 1.92 5.44 -33.67
C ILE A 328 3.17 6.28 -33.43
N HIS A 329 3.79 6.75 -34.50
CA HIS A 329 4.93 7.65 -34.45
C HIS A 329 4.72 8.87 -35.36
N ASP A 330 4.48 10.02 -34.72
CA ASP A 330 4.34 11.31 -35.40
C ASP A 330 5.53 12.23 -35.12
N LYS A 331 5.94 13.00 -36.12
CA LYS A 331 7.08 13.91 -36.04
C LYS A 331 6.88 15.13 -36.93
N ASP A 332 7.02 16.33 -36.36
CA ASP A 332 6.99 17.61 -37.07
C ASP A 332 8.37 18.28 -37.02
N SER A 333 9.06 18.32 -38.16
CA SER A 333 10.39 18.92 -38.31
C SER A 333 10.33 20.36 -38.83
N LYS A 334 11.28 21.17 -38.36
CA LYS A 334 11.54 22.56 -38.77
C LYS A 334 13.02 22.73 -39.13
N PHE A 335 13.33 23.86 -39.76
CA PHE A 335 14.63 24.35 -40.22
C PHE A 335 15.86 23.48 -39.92
N PHE A 336 16.48 22.91 -40.97
CA PHE A 336 17.59 21.95 -40.89
C PHE A 336 17.28 20.60 -40.21
N GLY A 337 16.03 20.12 -40.32
CA GLY A 337 15.64 18.77 -39.87
C GLY A 337 15.48 18.62 -38.36
N ILE A 338 15.51 19.72 -37.60
CA ILE A 338 15.29 19.71 -36.14
C ILE A 338 13.82 19.35 -35.89
N SER A 339 13.57 18.24 -35.20
CA SER A 339 12.23 17.84 -34.75
C SER A 339 11.70 18.86 -33.73
N LYS A 340 10.67 19.63 -34.05
CA LYS A 340 10.04 20.53 -33.08
C LYS A 340 9.20 19.73 -32.09
N ASN A 341 8.31 18.89 -32.61
CA ASN A 341 7.47 17.99 -31.83
C ASN A 341 7.66 16.56 -32.34
N GLU A 342 7.70 15.60 -31.42
CA GLU A 342 7.73 14.16 -31.70
C GLU A 342 6.84 13.43 -30.69
N THR A 343 5.99 12.54 -31.18
CA THR A 343 5.11 11.68 -30.36
C THR A 343 5.36 10.23 -30.75
N ARG A 344 5.39 9.34 -29.75
CA ARG A 344 5.48 7.89 -29.91
C ARG A 344 4.53 7.23 -28.93
N GLU A 345 3.47 6.63 -29.45
CA GLU A 345 2.50 5.84 -28.70
C GLU A 345 2.70 4.36 -29.03
N ASN A 346 2.78 3.52 -28.01
CA ASN A 346 2.77 2.06 -28.12
C ASN A 346 1.87 1.52 -27.01
N THR A 347 0.76 0.89 -27.41
CA THR A 347 -0.22 0.25 -26.52
C THR A 347 -0.40 -1.20 -26.94
N ARG A 348 -0.54 -2.11 -25.99
CA ARG A 348 -0.79 -3.54 -26.21
C ARG A 348 -1.82 -4.02 -25.19
N ASP A 349 -2.93 -4.52 -25.71
CA ASP A 349 -3.99 -5.09 -24.88
C ASP A 349 -4.02 -6.61 -25.05
N ASN A 350 -4.34 -7.31 -23.97
CA ASN A 350 -4.55 -8.74 -23.94
C ASN A 350 -5.78 -9.01 -23.08
N THR A 351 -6.85 -9.55 -23.63
CA THR A 351 -8.13 -9.71 -22.94
C THR A 351 -8.70 -11.11 -23.10
N THR A 352 -9.30 -11.64 -22.03
CA THR A 352 -9.74 -13.03 -21.97
C THR A 352 -11.16 -13.18 -22.50
N VAL A 353 -11.31 -13.89 -23.62
CA VAL A 353 -12.58 -14.43 -24.10
C VAL A 353 -12.90 -15.69 -23.29
N ARG A 354 -13.88 -15.58 -22.39
CA ARG A 354 -14.30 -16.64 -21.46
C ARG A 354 -14.91 -17.84 -22.19
N SER A 355 -14.76 -19.05 -21.64
CA SER A 355 -15.64 -20.18 -21.97
C SER A 355 -16.93 -20.15 -21.15
N GLU A 356 -18.01 -20.70 -21.71
CA GLU A 356 -19.28 -20.95 -21.01
C GLU A 356 -19.69 -22.42 -21.18
N LEU A 357 -19.81 -23.15 -20.06
CA LEU A 357 -20.39 -24.50 -20.02
C LEU A 357 -21.64 -24.49 -19.14
N ALA A 358 -22.81 -24.75 -19.73
CA ALA A 358 -24.10 -24.50 -19.09
C ALA A 358 -25.12 -25.65 -19.21
N SER A 359 -26.01 -25.74 -18.23
CA SER A 359 -27.31 -26.40 -18.38
C SER A 359 -28.43 -25.56 -17.77
N ASP A 360 -29.62 -25.59 -18.40
CA ASP A 360 -30.82 -24.96 -17.82
C ASP A 360 -31.38 -25.78 -16.64
N THR A 361 -30.88 -27.00 -16.45
CA THR A 361 -31.17 -27.88 -15.32
C THR A 361 -29.85 -28.40 -14.73
N ASN A 362 -29.57 -29.70 -14.76
CA ASN A 362 -28.41 -30.29 -14.09
C ASN A 362 -27.17 -30.34 -15.00
N LEU A 363 -26.02 -29.93 -14.47
CA LEU A 363 -24.72 -30.02 -15.12
C LEU A 363 -23.78 -30.92 -14.32
N THR A 364 -23.29 -31.99 -14.93
CA THR A 364 -22.30 -32.90 -14.34
C THR A 364 -20.98 -32.83 -15.08
N LEU A 365 -19.92 -32.46 -14.37
CA LEU A 365 -18.53 -32.52 -14.81
C LEU A 365 -17.85 -33.67 -14.07
N LYS A 366 -17.35 -34.67 -14.80
CA LYS A 366 -16.66 -35.81 -14.20
C LYS A 366 -15.31 -36.05 -14.86
N SER A 367 -14.26 -36.15 -14.05
CA SER A 367 -12.89 -36.38 -14.53
C SER A 367 -12.24 -37.62 -13.91
N ALA A 368 -11.63 -38.44 -14.75
CA ALA A 368 -10.75 -39.54 -14.33
C ALA A 368 -9.39 -39.06 -13.81
N ARG A 369 -9.05 -37.79 -14.04
CA ARG A 369 -7.93 -37.08 -13.43
C ARG A 369 -8.42 -35.75 -12.86
N ASP A 370 -7.99 -34.64 -13.44
CA ASP A 370 -8.12 -33.31 -12.87
C ASP A 370 -9.24 -32.52 -13.59
N ILE A 371 -9.80 -31.50 -12.94
CA ILE A 371 -10.71 -30.52 -13.53
C ILE A 371 -10.11 -29.12 -13.35
N GLU A 372 -9.94 -28.38 -14.45
CA GLU A 372 -9.44 -27.01 -14.45
C GLU A 372 -10.50 -26.05 -15.01
N VAL A 373 -10.77 -24.94 -14.30
CA VAL A 373 -11.67 -23.87 -14.74
C VAL A 373 -10.97 -22.51 -14.60
N ALA A 374 -10.51 -21.97 -15.73
CA ALA A 374 -9.68 -20.76 -15.80
C ALA A 374 -10.42 -19.60 -16.50
N GLY A 375 -10.66 -18.51 -15.77
CA GLY A 375 -11.40 -17.33 -16.24
C GLY A 375 -12.75 -17.60 -16.92
N SER A 376 -13.46 -18.66 -16.52
CA SER A 376 -14.59 -19.22 -17.27
C SER A 376 -15.86 -19.40 -16.43
N THR A 377 -17.00 -19.55 -17.10
CA THR A 377 -18.32 -19.68 -16.48
C THR A 377 -18.84 -21.10 -16.60
N VAL A 378 -19.22 -21.71 -15.48
CA VAL A 378 -19.82 -23.05 -15.39
C VAL A 378 -21.15 -22.93 -14.64
N LYS A 379 -22.27 -23.30 -15.28
CA LYS A 379 -23.61 -22.97 -14.76
C LYS A 379 -24.62 -24.11 -14.87
N ALA A 380 -25.36 -24.35 -13.79
CA ALA A 380 -26.56 -25.16 -13.75
C ALA A 380 -27.79 -24.30 -13.37
N GLY A 381 -28.97 -24.61 -13.89
CA GLY A 381 -30.25 -24.12 -13.36
C GLY A 381 -30.77 -24.97 -12.20
N GLY A 382 -30.33 -26.23 -12.14
CA GLY A 382 -30.49 -27.19 -11.05
C GLY A 382 -29.14 -27.46 -10.38
N THR A 383 -28.79 -28.71 -10.13
CA THR A 383 -27.53 -29.07 -9.46
C THR A 383 -26.33 -28.94 -10.41
N LEU A 384 -25.29 -28.24 -9.96
CA LEU A 384 -23.94 -28.32 -10.52
C LEU A 384 -23.13 -29.35 -9.71
N ASN A 385 -22.70 -30.43 -10.37
CA ASN A 385 -21.87 -31.47 -9.77
C ASN A 385 -20.51 -31.53 -10.49
N VAL A 386 -19.41 -31.37 -9.74
CA VAL A 386 -18.03 -31.41 -10.23
C VAL A 386 -17.28 -32.47 -9.43
N ASP A 387 -16.85 -33.54 -10.10
CA ASP A 387 -16.31 -34.77 -9.50
C ASP A 387 -15.01 -35.17 -10.22
N ALA A 388 -13.85 -34.90 -9.60
CA ALA A 388 -12.52 -35.23 -10.12
C ALA A 388 -11.85 -36.30 -9.26
N ALA A 389 -11.27 -37.32 -9.88
CA ALA A 389 -10.48 -38.32 -9.17
C ALA A 389 -9.12 -37.78 -8.68
N GLY A 390 -8.59 -36.75 -9.36
CA GLY A 390 -7.46 -35.93 -8.96
C GLY A 390 -7.92 -34.57 -8.41
N ASP A 391 -7.30 -33.49 -8.89
CA ASP A 391 -7.49 -32.14 -8.35
C ASP A 391 -8.66 -31.39 -9.03
N VAL A 392 -9.25 -30.42 -8.33
CA VAL A 392 -10.20 -29.45 -8.90
C VAL A 392 -9.63 -28.05 -8.70
N ASN A 393 -9.19 -27.42 -9.80
CA ASN A 393 -8.57 -26.09 -9.80
C ASN A 393 -9.49 -25.07 -10.49
N VAL A 394 -9.93 -24.06 -9.76
CA VAL A 394 -10.79 -22.98 -10.27
C VAL A 394 -10.11 -21.65 -9.96
N HIS A 395 -9.67 -20.93 -11.00
CA HIS A 395 -8.92 -19.69 -10.82
C HIS A 395 -9.26 -18.63 -11.87
N SER A 396 -8.86 -17.38 -11.62
CA SER A 396 -8.99 -16.30 -12.61
C SER A 396 -8.08 -16.51 -13.83
N ALA A 397 -8.45 -15.85 -14.92
CA ALA A 397 -7.54 -15.53 -16.02
C ALA A 397 -7.11 -14.06 -15.93
N GLN A 398 -6.01 -13.70 -16.59
CA GLN A 398 -5.43 -12.36 -16.52
C GLN A 398 -5.59 -11.61 -17.84
N ASP A 399 -6.21 -10.44 -17.75
CA ASP A 399 -6.20 -9.42 -18.80
C ASP A 399 -5.06 -8.44 -18.50
N THR A 400 -4.33 -7.99 -19.53
CA THR A 400 -3.19 -7.07 -19.37
C THR A 400 -3.24 -5.92 -20.37
N VAL A 401 -2.95 -4.70 -19.91
CA VAL A 401 -2.79 -3.51 -20.76
C VAL A 401 -1.40 -2.90 -20.50
N ASP A 402 -0.52 -2.97 -21.49
CA ASP A 402 0.76 -2.26 -21.51
C ASP A 402 0.63 -1.01 -22.37
N SER A 403 1.03 0.14 -21.86
CA SER A 403 1.00 1.42 -22.58
C SER A 403 2.28 2.22 -22.37
N SER A 404 2.70 2.94 -23.40
CA SER A 404 3.83 3.87 -23.36
C SER A 404 3.59 5.01 -24.34
N ASN A 405 3.53 6.25 -23.85
CA ASN A 405 3.41 7.45 -24.65
C ASN A 405 4.59 8.39 -24.35
N THR A 406 5.51 8.52 -25.30
CA THR A 406 6.62 9.47 -25.24
C THR A 406 6.33 10.68 -26.12
N THR A 407 6.31 11.86 -25.50
CA THR A 407 6.28 13.15 -26.18
C THR A 407 7.61 13.87 -26.01
N ALA A 408 8.14 14.46 -27.08
CA ALA A 408 9.33 15.31 -27.03
C ALA A 408 9.05 16.63 -27.75
N SER A 409 9.47 17.74 -27.13
CA SER A 409 9.38 19.08 -27.69
C SER A 409 10.73 19.77 -27.63
N ARG A 410 11.20 20.31 -28.75
CA ARG A 410 12.46 21.06 -28.89
C ARG A 410 12.19 22.42 -29.49
N GLY A 411 12.70 23.47 -28.88
CA GLY A 411 12.41 24.83 -29.32
C GLY A 411 13.32 25.89 -28.74
N PHE A 412 13.21 27.09 -29.31
CA PHE A 412 13.73 28.32 -28.72
C PHE A 412 12.55 29.10 -28.15
N ASP A 413 12.59 29.36 -26.84
CA ASP A 413 11.59 30.13 -26.13
C ASP A 413 12.19 31.46 -25.65
N ALA A 414 11.52 32.56 -25.98
CA ALA A 414 11.80 33.86 -25.42
C ALA A 414 10.97 34.06 -24.16
N TYR A 415 11.60 34.37 -23.04
CA TYR A 415 10.94 34.55 -21.75
C TYR A 415 11.28 35.92 -21.16
N ALA A 416 10.37 36.44 -20.34
CA ALA A 416 10.60 37.59 -19.47
C ALA A 416 9.91 37.32 -18.12
N ARG A 417 10.67 37.36 -17.04
CA ARG A 417 10.18 37.12 -15.67
C ARG A 417 10.88 38.02 -14.67
N GLU A 418 10.26 38.27 -13.53
CA GLU A 418 10.95 38.81 -12.36
C GLU A 418 11.82 37.71 -11.73
N ASN A 419 13.00 38.06 -11.19
CA ASN A 419 13.94 37.08 -10.60
C ASN A 419 13.43 36.51 -9.27
N ALA A 420 12.67 37.31 -8.52
CA ALA A 420 11.86 36.91 -7.37
C ALA A 420 10.73 37.95 -7.21
N PRO A 421 9.58 37.61 -6.58
CA PRO A 421 8.51 38.58 -6.33
C PRO A 421 9.01 39.79 -5.54
N ASP A 422 8.59 40.98 -5.95
CA ASP A 422 8.95 42.27 -5.33
C ASP A 422 10.46 42.61 -5.33
N ALA A 423 11.28 41.88 -6.10
CA ALA A 423 12.71 42.16 -6.23
C ALA A 423 12.99 43.44 -7.03
N GLY A 424 12.07 43.86 -7.90
CA GLY A 424 12.26 44.97 -8.83
C GLY A 424 13.33 44.66 -9.90
N GLN A 425 13.61 43.37 -10.14
CA GLN A 425 14.69 42.88 -10.98
C GLN A 425 14.17 41.85 -11.98
N TYR A 426 14.24 42.19 -13.26
CA TYR A 426 13.71 41.39 -14.36
C TYR A 426 14.83 40.64 -15.08
N ARG A 427 14.51 39.46 -15.64
CA ARG A 427 15.38 38.66 -16.53
C ARG A 427 14.58 38.31 -17.77
N ALA A 428 15.07 38.77 -18.91
CA ALA A 428 14.53 38.47 -20.22
C ALA A 428 15.60 37.77 -21.06
N GLY A 429 15.25 36.67 -21.72
CA GLY A 429 16.24 35.84 -22.41
C GLY A 429 15.63 34.97 -23.49
N VAL A 430 16.51 34.39 -24.30
CA VAL A 430 16.17 33.36 -25.29
C VAL A 430 16.93 32.10 -24.90
N ARG A 431 16.18 31.00 -24.69
CA ARG A 431 16.74 29.70 -24.33
C ARG A 431 16.31 28.62 -25.29
N TYR A 432 17.20 27.67 -25.53
CA TYR A 432 16.85 26.40 -26.14
C TYR A 432 16.41 25.41 -25.04
N GLU A 433 15.35 24.64 -25.29
CA GLU A 433 14.91 23.55 -24.39
C GLU A 433 14.62 22.27 -25.21
N ASP A 434 15.16 21.13 -24.75
CA ASP A 434 14.77 19.76 -25.12
C ASP A 434 14.01 19.15 -23.94
N LYS A 435 12.68 19.06 -24.07
CA LYS A 435 11.80 18.45 -23.07
C LYS A 435 11.32 17.11 -23.59
N THR A 436 11.43 16.06 -22.78
CA THR A 436 10.92 14.71 -23.05
C THR A 436 10.05 14.29 -21.87
N GLN A 437 8.84 13.80 -22.14
CA GLN A 437 7.98 13.15 -21.17
C GLN A 437 7.58 11.78 -21.68
N THR A 438 7.78 10.74 -20.89
CA THR A 438 7.30 9.37 -21.14
C THR A 438 6.33 8.98 -20.05
N LEU A 439 5.07 8.73 -20.42
CA LEU A 439 4.08 8.10 -19.56
C LEU A 439 4.01 6.62 -19.93
N ALA A 440 4.35 5.73 -19.01
CA ALA A 440 4.21 4.29 -19.15
C ALA A 440 3.16 3.78 -18.16
N GLY A 441 2.34 2.82 -18.57
CA GLY A 441 1.33 2.16 -17.75
C GLY A 441 1.34 0.66 -17.98
N ASN A 442 1.16 -0.12 -16.92
CA ASN A 442 0.92 -1.55 -16.95
C ASN A 442 -0.27 -1.84 -16.02
N GLU A 443 -1.31 -2.48 -16.54
CA GLU A 443 -2.49 -2.90 -15.78
C GLU A 443 -2.69 -4.40 -15.95
N VAL A 444 -2.99 -5.10 -14.85
CA VAL A 444 -3.37 -6.52 -14.82
C VAL A 444 -4.70 -6.63 -14.09
N ARG A 445 -5.68 -7.29 -14.72
CA ARG A 445 -7.03 -7.50 -14.16
C ARG A 445 -7.37 -8.98 -14.10
N GLN A 446 -7.88 -9.43 -12.96
CA GLN A 446 -8.26 -10.82 -12.69
C GLN A 446 -9.70 -11.07 -13.13
N GLN A 447 -9.88 -11.75 -14.26
CA GLN A 447 -11.17 -12.25 -14.71
C GLN A 447 -11.50 -13.53 -13.94
N ALA A 448 -12.26 -13.40 -12.84
CA ALA A 448 -12.68 -14.52 -12.01
C ALA A 448 -13.43 -15.62 -12.79
N SER A 449 -13.17 -16.89 -12.44
CA SER A 449 -14.03 -18.02 -12.80
C SER A 449 -15.28 -18.05 -11.92
N SER A 450 -16.41 -18.45 -12.49
CA SER A 450 -17.70 -18.50 -11.80
C SER A 450 -18.39 -19.86 -11.96
N LEU A 451 -18.67 -20.51 -10.83
CA LEU A 451 -19.39 -21.79 -10.76
C LEU A 451 -20.73 -21.57 -10.04
N ALA A 452 -21.84 -21.80 -10.73
CA ALA A 452 -23.18 -21.51 -10.20
C ALA A 452 -24.19 -22.66 -10.40
N GLY A 453 -25.07 -22.84 -9.43
CA GLY A 453 -26.18 -23.81 -9.49
C GLY A 453 -27.35 -23.41 -8.59
N ALA A 454 -28.45 -24.17 -8.63
CA ALA A 454 -29.40 -24.20 -7.52
C ALA A 454 -28.70 -24.77 -6.28
N ASP A 455 -28.05 -25.92 -6.45
CA ASP A 455 -27.11 -26.57 -5.53
C ASP A 455 -25.74 -26.68 -6.21
N VAL A 456 -24.64 -26.67 -5.43
CA VAL A 456 -23.28 -26.83 -5.97
C VAL A 456 -22.49 -27.86 -5.16
N GLN A 457 -21.94 -28.86 -5.83
CA GLN A 457 -21.11 -29.90 -5.23
C GLN A 457 -19.76 -29.95 -5.96
N LEU A 458 -18.67 -29.63 -5.25
CA LEU A 458 -17.29 -29.72 -5.74
C LEU A 458 -16.55 -30.79 -4.95
N THR A 459 -16.12 -31.86 -5.63
CA THR A 459 -15.41 -33.00 -5.03
C THR A 459 -14.11 -33.27 -5.80
N ALA A 460 -12.98 -33.19 -5.10
CA ALA A 460 -11.66 -33.60 -5.55
C ALA A 460 -11.22 -34.86 -4.78
N GLY A 461 -10.58 -35.82 -5.47
CA GLY A 461 -9.84 -36.91 -4.83
C GLY A 461 -8.41 -36.50 -4.43
N GLY A 462 -7.90 -35.42 -5.00
CA GLY A 462 -6.75 -34.64 -4.56
C GLY A 462 -7.19 -33.34 -3.89
N ASP A 463 -6.63 -32.22 -4.30
CA ASP A 463 -6.89 -30.89 -3.73
C ASP A 463 -7.99 -30.12 -4.49
N LEU A 464 -8.76 -29.31 -3.77
CA LEU A 464 -9.76 -28.38 -4.29
C LEU A 464 -9.29 -26.95 -4.08
N THR A 465 -8.81 -26.30 -5.14
CA THR A 465 -8.29 -24.93 -5.11
C THR A 465 -9.26 -23.97 -5.78
N LEU A 466 -9.74 -22.98 -5.03
CA LEU A 466 -10.49 -21.82 -5.52
C LEU A 466 -9.61 -20.57 -5.34
N LYS A 467 -9.14 -19.96 -6.43
CA LYS A 467 -8.18 -18.84 -6.39
C LYS A 467 -8.70 -17.61 -7.15
N GLY A 468 -9.19 -16.61 -6.42
CA GLY A 468 -9.90 -15.47 -7.00
C GLY A 468 -11.21 -15.84 -7.70
N ALA A 469 -11.88 -16.92 -7.25
CA ALA A 469 -13.05 -17.51 -7.91
C ALA A 469 -14.36 -17.31 -7.12
N ASP A 470 -15.50 -17.27 -7.82
CA ASP A 470 -16.83 -17.15 -7.23
C ASP A 470 -17.63 -18.46 -7.38
N VAL A 471 -18.02 -19.09 -6.27
CA VAL A 471 -18.86 -20.30 -6.21
C VAL A 471 -20.21 -19.98 -5.56
N LYS A 472 -21.33 -20.33 -6.20
CA LYS A 472 -22.67 -19.89 -5.76
C LYS A 472 -23.79 -20.92 -5.95
N ALA A 473 -24.32 -21.43 -4.84
CA ALA A 473 -25.66 -22.05 -4.81
C ALA A 473 -26.73 -20.95 -4.64
N THR A 474 -27.78 -21.01 -5.47
CA THR A 474 -28.80 -19.95 -5.61
C THR A 474 -30.15 -20.26 -4.98
N ALA A 475 -30.43 -21.55 -4.70
CA ALA A 475 -31.67 -21.97 -4.03
C ALA A 475 -31.46 -23.03 -2.92
N GLY A 476 -30.41 -23.86 -3.03
CA GLY A 476 -30.08 -24.94 -2.12
C GLY A 476 -28.67 -24.82 -1.55
N ASP A 477 -27.99 -25.96 -1.40
CA ASP A 477 -26.79 -26.12 -0.58
C ASP A 477 -25.48 -26.09 -1.40
N THR A 478 -24.36 -25.76 -0.75
CA THR A 478 -23.01 -25.86 -1.33
C THR A 478 -22.18 -26.88 -0.55
N SER A 479 -21.48 -27.79 -1.23
CA SER A 479 -20.51 -28.71 -0.61
C SER A 479 -19.15 -28.67 -1.31
N LEU A 480 -18.09 -28.49 -0.51
CA LEU A 480 -16.69 -28.49 -0.94
C LEU A 480 -15.96 -29.67 -0.28
N LYS A 481 -15.28 -30.50 -1.08
CA LYS A 481 -14.53 -31.68 -0.61
C LYS A 481 -13.20 -31.84 -1.35
N GLY A 482 -12.14 -32.11 -0.63
CA GLY A 482 -10.80 -32.43 -1.13
C GLY A 482 -9.88 -32.83 0.03
N LYS A 483 -8.63 -33.21 -0.25
CA LYS A 483 -7.61 -33.36 0.80
C LYS A 483 -7.25 -32.00 1.37
N THR A 484 -6.77 -31.09 0.51
CA THR A 484 -6.73 -29.67 0.81
C THR A 484 -7.92 -28.98 0.17
N VAL A 485 -8.58 -28.09 0.90
CA VAL A 485 -9.48 -27.07 0.33
C VAL A 485 -8.78 -25.72 0.49
N ALA A 486 -8.44 -25.06 -0.61
CA ALA A 486 -7.72 -23.79 -0.61
C ALA A 486 -8.58 -22.67 -1.20
N LEU A 487 -8.92 -21.66 -0.39
CA LEU A 487 -9.71 -20.49 -0.76
C LEU A 487 -8.79 -19.26 -0.84
N LEU A 488 -8.09 -19.13 -1.95
CA LEU A 488 -6.97 -18.18 -2.14
C LEU A 488 -7.38 -16.89 -2.84
N ALA A 489 -6.55 -15.87 -2.74
CA ALA A 489 -6.69 -14.61 -3.46
C ALA A 489 -5.80 -14.56 -4.71
N GLU A 490 -6.20 -13.69 -5.65
CA GLU A 490 -5.35 -13.16 -6.72
C GLU A 490 -5.25 -11.64 -6.54
N GLN A 491 -4.47 -10.95 -7.38
CA GLN A 491 -4.31 -9.49 -7.29
C GLN A 491 -4.56 -8.82 -8.65
N ASP A 492 -5.50 -7.87 -8.68
CA ASP A 492 -5.48 -6.81 -9.69
C ASP A 492 -4.26 -5.92 -9.40
N SER A 493 -3.55 -5.44 -10.42
CA SER A 493 -2.41 -4.53 -10.23
C SER A 493 -2.37 -3.43 -11.28
N GLN A 494 -2.09 -2.20 -10.88
CA GLN A 494 -1.91 -1.07 -11.79
C GLN A 494 -0.63 -0.31 -11.44
N ARG A 495 0.27 -0.22 -12.42
CA ARG A 495 1.54 0.49 -12.36
C ARG A 495 1.54 1.64 -13.36
N THR A 496 1.83 2.85 -12.90
CA THR A 496 2.01 4.04 -13.76
C THR A 496 3.36 4.69 -13.47
N SER A 497 4.16 4.96 -14.52
CA SER A 497 5.45 5.65 -14.44
C SER A 497 5.41 6.89 -15.34
N THR A 498 5.71 8.06 -14.80
CA THR A 498 5.86 9.31 -15.56
C THR A 498 7.29 9.80 -15.43
N ASP A 499 8.07 9.63 -16.50
CA ASP A 499 9.45 10.10 -16.58
C ASP A 499 9.48 11.43 -17.35
N GLN A 500 9.94 12.49 -16.71
CA GLN A 500 10.16 13.81 -17.31
C GLN A 500 11.64 14.16 -17.30
N ARG A 501 12.14 14.63 -18.45
CA ARG A 501 13.52 15.11 -18.62
C ARG A 501 13.49 16.44 -19.35
N SER A 502 14.09 17.48 -18.77
CA SER A 502 14.30 18.76 -19.42
C SER A 502 15.78 19.07 -19.48
N THR A 503 16.28 19.48 -20.64
CA THR A 503 17.65 20.01 -20.80
C THR A 503 17.57 21.33 -21.54
N GLY A 504 18.14 22.38 -20.96
CA GLY A 504 18.08 23.72 -21.55
C GLY A 504 19.37 24.50 -21.40
N GLY A 505 19.55 25.45 -22.31
CA GLY A 505 20.64 26.43 -22.24
C GLY A 505 20.21 27.74 -22.88
N GLY A 506 20.55 28.88 -22.26
CA GLY A 506 20.01 30.18 -22.64
C GLY A 506 20.97 31.34 -22.49
N LEU A 507 20.70 32.37 -23.29
CA LEU A 507 21.27 33.71 -23.16
C LEU A 507 20.21 34.61 -22.54
N TYR A 508 20.57 35.35 -21.50
CA TYR A 508 19.66 36.28 -20.85
C TYR A 508 20.31 37.65 -20.62
N TYR A 509 19.46 38.67 -20.59
CA TYR A 509 19.75 39.97 -20.02
C TYR A 509 18.94 40.13 -18.73
N THR A 510 19.55 40.72 -17.71
CA THR A 510 18.84 41.12 -16.48
C THR A 510 18.95 42.63 -16.30
N GLY A 511 17.88 43.24 -15.81
CA GLY A 511 17.75 44.69 -15.63
C GLY A 511 16.69 45.02 -14.60
N GLY A 512 16.91 46.06 -13.80
CA GLY A 512 16.00 46.43 -12.71
C GLY A 512 16.57 47.51 -11.81
N LEU A 513 16.18 47.49 -10.54
CA LEU A 513 16.71 48.42 -9.53
C LEU A 513 18.09 48.02 -8.98
N ASP A 514 18.57 46.80 -9.24
CA ASP A 514 19.79 46.28 -8.59
C ASP A 514 20.99 46.21 -9.51
N ARG A 515 20.77 45.69 -10.72
CA ARG A 515 21.84 45.36 -11.66
C ARG A 515 21.33 45.41 -13.09
N VAL A 516 22.25 45.71 -14.00
CA VAL A 516 22.11 45.39 -15.42
C VAL A 516 23.22 44.41 -15.79
N GLY A 517 22.89 43.40 -16.58
CA GLY A 517 23.87 42.38 -16.95
C GLY A 517 23.37 41.43 -18.00
N SER A 518 24.27 40.56 -18.43
CA SER A 518 23.98 39.48 -19.38
C SER A 518 24.67 38.21 -18.93
N GLY A 519 24.06 37.06 -19.15
CA GLY A 519 24.70 35.79 -18.83
C GLY A 519 24.24 34.62 -19.68
N LEU A 520 24.86 33.49 -19.39
CA LEU A 520 24.61 32.17 -19.95
C LEU A 520 24.12 31.26 -18.82
N ASP A 521 23.00 30.58 -19.04
CA ASP A 521 22.51 29.53 -18.14
C ASP A 521 22.44 28.18 -18.84
N PHE A 522 22.72 27.12 -18.09
CA PHE A 522 22.52 25.71 -18.45
C PHE A 522 21.81 25.00 -17.30
N ALA A 523 20.80 24.20 -17.62
CA ALA A 523 20.05 23.44 -16.62
C ALA A 523 19.62 22.08 -17.18
N HIS A 524 19.59 21.09 -16.30
CA HIS A 524 19.07 19.77 -16.58
C HIS A 524 18.25 19.29 -15.38
N SER A 525 17.03 18.84 -15.64
CA SER A 525 16.16 18.25 -14.63
C SER A 525 15.65 16.89 -15.09
N THR A 526 15.52 16.00 -14.12
CA THR A 526 14.90 14.68 -14.25
C THR A 526 13.92 14.49 -13.10
N SER A 527 12.70 14.08 -13.43
CA SER A 527 11.64 13.74 -12.46
C SER A 527 11.03 12.41 -12.88
N GLN A 528 10.83 11.50 -11.93
CA GLN A 528 10.20 10.20 -12.14
C GLN A 528 9.15 9.97 -11.06
N ASP A 529 7.88 9.90 -11.48
CA ASP A 529 6.75 9.53 -10.64
C ASP A 529 6.32 8.10 -10.94
N ILE A 530 6.45 7.19 -9.98
CA ILE A 530 5.93 5.82 -10.05
C ILE A 530 4.79 5.69 -9.05
N ARG A 531 3.68 5.07 -9.47
CA ARG A 531 2.63 4.58 -8.57
C ARG A 531 2.30 3.15 -8.91
N ASP A 532 2.37 2.27 -7.91
CA ASP A 532 2.04 0.86 -8.01
C ASP A 532 0.92 0.55 -7.01
N THR A 533 -0.25 0.11 -7.50
CA THR A 533 -1.38 -0.34 -6.70
C THR A 533 -1.65 -1.82 -6.93
N THR A 534 -2.12 -2.52 -5.88
CA THR A 534 -2.59 -3.91 -5.94
C THR A 534 -3.86 -4.06 -5.11
N THR A 535 -4.85 -4.80 -5.60
CA THR A 535 -6.11 -5.07 -4.89
C THR A 535 -6.41 -6.56 -4.87
N ALA A 536 -6.73 -7.12 -3.71
CA ALA A 536 -6.94 -8.54 -3.51
C ALA A 536 -8.30 -9.03 -4.05
N GLN A 537 -8.27 -9.78 -5.15
CA GLN A 537 -9.41 -10.53 -5.66
C GLN A 537 -9.55 -11.84 -4.87
N THR A 538 -10.30 -11.78 -3.77
CA THR A 538 -10.52 -12.91 -2.85
C THR A 538 -11.58 -13.89 -3.36
N SER A 539 -11.38 -15.19 -3.11
CA SER A 539 -12.38 -16.22 -3.43
C SER A 539 -13.64 -16.10 -2.57
N LYS A 540 -14.80 -16.30 -3.19
CA LYS A 540 -16.12 -16.19 -2.53
C LYS A 540 -16.92 -17.47 -2.72
N VAL A 541 -17.46 -17.99 -1.62
CA VAL A 541 -18.31 -19.18 -1.62
C VAL A 541 -19.63 -18.82 -0.95
N GLN A 542 -20.70 -18.83 -1.75
CA GLN A 542 -22.05 -18.46 -1.33
C GLN A 542 -23.01 -19.65 -1.43
N SER A 543 -23.86 -19.80 -0.42
CA SER A 543 -25.00 -20.71 -0.44
C SER A 543 -26.24 -20.00 0.11
N SER A 544 -27.39 -20.20 -0.52
CA SER A 544 -28.70 -19.85 0.04
C SER A 544 -29.19 -20.82 1.11
N GLY A 545 -28.66 -22.05 1.10
CA GLY A 545 -28.92 -23.09 2.08
C GLY A 545 -27.72 -23.28 3.00
N ASN A 546 -27.37 -24.53 3.27
CA ASN A 546 -26.20 -24.89 4.05
C ASN A 546 -24.93 -24.86 3.21
N LEU A 547 -23.79 -24.63 3.86
CA LEU A 547 -22.46 -24.70 3.24
C LEU A 547 -21.60 -25.68 4.04
N ASN A 548 -21.16 -26.76 3.40
CA ASN A 548 -20.35 -27.81 4.04
C ASN A 548 -18.95 -27.87 3.42
N ILE A 549 -17.91 -27.64 4.21
CA ILE A 549 -16.50 -27.84 3.83
C ILE A 549 -15.97 -29.07 4.56
N ASN A 550 -15.37 -30.01 3.82
CA ASN A 550 -14.74 -31.22 4.38
C ASN A 550 -13.34 -31.39 3.78
N ALA A 551 -12.31 -31.41 4.63
CA ALA A 551 -10.92 -31.48 4.20
C ALA A 551 -9.99 -32.16 5.23
N ASP A 552 -8.84 -32.65 4.79
CA ASP A 552 -7.69 -32.86 5.70
C ASP A 552 -7.06 -31.51 6.09
N LYS A 553 -7.08 -30.51 5.20
CA LYS A 553 -6.61 -29.15 5.48
C LYS A 553 -7.44 -28.07 4.77
N LEU A 554 -7.85 -27.03 5.50
CA LEU A 554 -8.42 -25.81 4.93
C LEU A 554 -7.38 -24.68 4.96
N ILE A 555 -7.16 -24.01 3.84
CA ILE A 555 -6.33 -22.80 3.75
C ILE A 555 -7.21 -21.69 3.21
N THR A 556 -7.20 -20.50 3.82
CA THR A 556 -7.89 -19.32 3.27
C THR A 556 -6.98 -18.11 3.19
N GLU A 557 -7.31 -17.20 2.27
CA GLU A 557 -6.60 -15.93 2.10
C GLU A 557 -7.61 -14.83 1.78
N GLY A 558 -8.05 -14.11 2.81
CA GLY A 558 -9.13 -13.13 2.72
C GLY A 558 -10.50 -13.68 2.27
N ALA A 559 -10.71 -14.99 2.35
CA ALA A 559 -11.86 -15.66 1.73
C ALA A 559 -13.20 -15.24 2.34
N GLN A 560 -14.24 -15.20 1.50
CA GLN A 560 -15.60 -14.83 1.90
C GLN A 560 -16.53 -16.04 1.78
N VAL A 561 -16.82 -16.67 2.92
CA VAL A 561 -17.66 -17.88 3.01
C VAL A 561 -19.00 -17.50 3.67
N THR A 562 -20.12 -17.72 2.96
CA THR A 562 -21.45 -17.34 3.44
C THR A 562 -22.50 -18.40 3.14
N ALA A 563 -23.10 -18.96 4.19
CA ALA A 563 -24.31 -19.77 4.15
C ALA A 563 -25.55 -18.92 4.47
N GLY A 564 -26.68 -19.25 3.85
CA GLY A 564 -28.01 -18.72 4.20
C GLY A 564 -28.68 -19.51 5.33
N LYS A 565 -28.12 -20.67 5.69
CA LYS A 565 -28.48 -21.52 6.83
C LYS A 565 -27.21 -21.91 7.60
N GLY A 566 -26.96 -23.20 7.87
CA GLY A 566 -25.78 -23.65 8.60
C GLY A 566 -24.51 -23.64 7.75
N LEU A 567 -23.42 -23.13 8.32
CA LEU A 567 -22.06 -23.28 7.82
C LEU A 567 -21.36 -24.34 8.67
N VAL A 568 -20.93 -25.45 8.04
CA VAL A 568 -20.19 -26.53 8.68
C VAL A 568 -18.81 -26.66 8.03
N VAL A 569 -17.76 -26.67 8.85
CA VAL A 569 -16.38 -26.91 8.42
C VAL A 569 -15.83 -28.07 9.24
N ASP A 570 -15.50 -29.20 8.60
CA ASP A 570 -14.81 -30.33 9.22
C ASP A 570 -13.42 -30.47 8.56
N ALA A 571 -12.36 -30.22 9.33
CA ALA A 571 -10.99 -30.12 8.84
C ALA A 571 -10.00 -30.90 9.74
N GLY A 572 -8.89 -31.38 9.19
CA GLY A 572 -7.75 -31.81 9.99
C GLY A 572 -6.98 -30.63 10.57
N GLU A 573 -6.61 -29.66 9.72
CA GLU A 573 -5.98 -28.38 10.07
C GLU A 573 -6.69 -27.21 9.37
N ILE A 574 -6.62 -26.00 9.95
CA ILE A 574 -7.07 -24.76 9.31
C ILE A 574 -5.99 -23.67 9.42
N ASP A 575 -5.66 -23.02 8.30
CA ASP A 575 -4.75 -21.88 8.19
C ASP A 575 -5.47 -20.71 7.49
N ASN A 576 -6.01 -19.78 8.28
CA ASN A 576 -6.75 -18.62 7.79
C ASN A 576 -5.83 -17.40 7.76
N ARG A 577 -5.44 -17.01 6.54
CA ARG A 577 -4.50 -15.92 6.27
C ARG A 577 -5.21 -14.69 5.74
N VAL A 578 -4.46 -13.59 5.71
CA VAL A 578 -4.88 -12.33 5.08
C VAL A 578 -4.45 -12.26 3.62
N ALA A 579 -5.35 -11.77 2.76
CA ALA A 579 -4.93 -11.17 1.50
C ALA A 579 -4.51 -9.71 1.74
N ARG A 580 -3.97 -9.01 0.75
CA ARG A 580 -3.44 -7.65 0.95
C ARG A 580 -3.70 -6.71 -0.22
N ASP A 581 -4.30 -5.57 0.07
CA ASP A 581 -4.34 -4.42 -0.84
C ASP A 581 -3.11 -3.54 -0.55
N THR A 582 -2.46 -3.01 -1.59
CA THR A 582 -1.31 -2.10 -1.46
C THR A 582 -1.49 -0.89 -2.38
N ASP A 583 -1.14 0.31 -1.91
CA ASP A 583 -1.05 1.52 -2.74
C ASP A 583 0.27 2.21 -2.41
N SER A 584 1.19 2.23 -3.37
CA SER A 584 2.52 2.78 -3.19
C SER A 584 2.86 3.83 -4.25
N SER A 585 3.60 4.85 -3.85
CA SER A 585 4.10 5.89 -4.74
C SER A 585 5.57 6.18 -4.45
N THR A 586 6.33 6.48 -5.51
CA THR A 586 7.73 6.87 -5.48
C THR A 586 7.93 8.06 -6.39
N HIS A 587 8.44 9.17 -5.86
CA HIS A 587 8.78 10.37 -6.60
C HIS A 587 10.27 10.64 -6.46
N LYS A 588 10.99 10.62 -7.58
CA LYS A 588 12.44 10.85 -7.66
C LYS A 588 12.74 12.07 -8.52
N GLU A 589 13.45 13.03 -7.95
CA GLU A 589 13.85 14.26 -8.63
C GLU A 589 15.38 14.42 -8.57
N SER A 590 15.99 14.86 -9.66
CA SER A 590 17.41 15.20 -9.73
C SER A 590 17.64 16.34 -10.71
N ASN A 591 18.17 17.45 -10.20
CA ASN A 591 18.36 18.72 -10.89
C ASN A 591 19.82 19.18 -10.78
N TRP A 592 20.41 19.61 -11.90
CA TRP A 592 21.68 20.35 -11.90
C TRP A 592 21.59 21.62 -12.75
N SER A 593 22.34 22.64 -12.36
CA SER A 593 22.43 23.91 -13.08
C SER A 593 23.81 24.54 -13.02
N ALA A 594 24.15 25.30 -14.05
CA ALA A 594 25.32 26.16 -14.12
C ALA A 594 24.93 27.52 -14.74
N ASP A 595 25.28 28.62 -14.11
CA ASP A 595 24.98 30.00 -14.56
C ASP A 595 26.28 30.82 -14.52
N ILE A 596 26.55 31.58 -15.59
CA ILE A 596 27.72 32.47 -15.73
C ILE A 596 27.21 33.84 -16.19
N GLY A 597 27.34 34.86 -15.35
CA GLY A 597 26.85 36.21 -15.62
C GLY A 597 27.95 37.27 -15.60
N VAL A 598 27.86 38.26 -16.47
CA VAL A 598 28.60 39.53 -16.35
C VAL A 598 27.58 40.60 -15.94
N ASN A 599 27.72 41.12 -14.73
CA ASN A 599 26.76 42.01 -14.09
C ASN A 599 27.43 43.31 -13.65
N LEU A 600 26.79 44.43 -13.97
CA LEU A 600 27.05 45.75 -13.39
C LEU A 600 25.96 46.01 -12.32
N GLU A 601 26.31 45.82 -11.04
CA GLU A 601 25.40 46.12 -9.93
C GLU A 601 25.50 47.60 -9.54
N TYR A 602 24.36 48.29 -9.54
CA TYR A 602 24.22 49.70 -9.13
C TYR A 602 23.20 49.86 -7.98
N LYS A 603 22.88 48.76 -7.30
CA LYS A 603 21.98 48.70 -6.13
C LYS A 603 22.31 49.77 -5.08
N ASP A 604 23.57 50.09 -4.86
CA ASP A 604 24.04 51.08 -3.88
C ASP A 604 23.89 52.55 -4.34
N ILE A 605 23.41 52.76 -5.57
CA ILE A 605 22.93 54.03 -6.12
C ILE A 605 21.40 54.02 -6.17
N ALA A 606 20.82 52.99 -6.79
CA ALA A 606 19.41 52.94 -7.12
C ALA A 606 18.50 52.56 -5.93
N ARG A 607 18.90 51.65 -5.03
CA ARG A 607 18.10 51.32 -3.82
C ARG A 607 18.00 52.48 -2.84
N PRO A 608 19.07 53.24 -2.52
CA PRO A 608 18.95 54.47 -1.74
C PRO A 608 17.95 55.46 -2.35
N ILE A 609 18.04 55.73 -3.66
CA ILE A 609 17.12 56.63 -4.36
C ILE A 609 15.68 56.08 -4.32
N ALA A 610 15.46 54.80 -4.62
CA ALA A 610 14.13 54.17 -4.56
C ALA A 610 13.55 54.18 -3.14
N SER A 611 14.37 53.97 -2.11
CA SER A 611 13.96 54.02 -0.70
C SER A 611 13.63 55.45 -0.24
N ALA A 612 14.34 56.45 -0.77
CA ALA A 612 14.04 57.87 -0.53
C ALA A 612 12.74 58.31 -1.24
N VAL A 613 12.51 57.87 -2.48
CA VAL A 613 11.25 58.11 -3.19
C VAL A 613 10.09 57.43 -2.47
N LYS A 614 10.25 56.18 -2.01
CA LYS A 614 9.23 55.48 -1.20
C LYS A 614 8.96 56.21 0.13
N SER A 615 10.00 56.66 0.83
CA SER A 615 9.88 57.43 2.07
C SER A 615 9.21 58.80 1.88
N ALA A 616 9.41 59.44 0.71
CA ALA A 616 8.75 60.70 0.36
C ALA A 616 7.26 60.53 0.04
N ILE A 617 6.87 59.41 -0.59
CA ILE A 617 5.46 59.03 -0.79
C ILE A 617 4.79 58.66 0.54
N GLU A 618 5.55 58.10 1.49
CA GLU A 618 5.14 57.85 2.89
C GLU A 618 5.27 59.07 3.82
N ALA A 619 5.46 60.28 3.27
CA ALA A 619 5.47 61.57 3.98
C ALA A 619 6.53 61.74 5.10
N LYS A 620 7.66 61.02 5.04
CA LYS A 620 8.84 61.30 5.90
C LYS A 620 9.81 62.24 5.19
N VAL A 621 10.31 63.24 5.91
CA VAL A 621 11.29 64.22 5.39
C VAL A 621 12.61 63.52 5.04
N PRO A 622 13.15 63.63 3.82
CA PRO A 622 14.41 62.98 3.45
C PRO A 622 15.62 63.64 4.14
N ASP A 623 16.52 62.82 4.69
CA ASP A 623 17.84 63.29 5.13
C ASP A 623 18.74 63.55 3.90
N VAL A 624 18.93 64.82 3.56
CA VAL A 624 19.78 65.27 2.45
C VAL A 624 21.28 64.96 2.66
N GLY A 625 21.71 64.64 3.88
CA GLY A 625 23.06 64.14 4.16
C GLY A 625 23.30 62.72 3.63
N ALA A 626 22.26 61.89 3.52
CA ALA A 626 22.36 60.52 3.03
C ALA A 626 22.67 60.42 1.53
N LEU A 627 22.32 61.45 0.74
CA LEU A 627 22.64 61.53 -0.69
C LEU A 627 24.15 61.78 -0.97
N GLY A 628 24.92 62.20 0.04
CA GLY A 628 26.36 62.46 -0.08
C GLY A 628 27.25 61.22 -0.11
N LYS A 629 26.68 60.01 -0.02
CA LYS A 629 27.42 58.73 -0.01
C LYS A 629 26.75 57.68 -0.92
N LEU A 630 26.43 58.05 -2.16
CA LEU A 630 26.07 57.08 -3.19
C LEU A 630 27.23 56.08 -3.37
N GLY A 631 26.91 54.78 -3.35
CA GLY A 631 27.91 53.73 -3.60
C GLY A 631 28.38 53.76 -5.05
N GLN A 632 29.59 53.27 -5.31
CA GLN A 632 30.09 53.10 -6.68
C GLN A 632 29.52 51.80 -7.29
N PRO A 633 29.19 51.79 -8.59
CA PRO A 633 28.64 50.60 -9.23
C PRO A 633 29.74 49.53 -9.37
N ASP A 634 29.44 48.27 -9.06
CA ASP A 634 30.40 47.17 -9.17
C ASP A 634 30.22 46.37 -10.47
N LEU A 635 31.32 46.14 -11.19
CA LEU A 635 31.35 45.30 -12.38
C LEU A 635 31.96 43.95 -12.00
N GLY A 636 31.22 42.87 -12.21
CA GLY A 636 31.64 41.54 -11.79
C GLY A 636 31.24 40.41 -12.73
N ILE A 637 31.99 39.32 -12.62
CA ILE A 637 31.71 38.00 -13.19
C ILE A 637 31.18 37.12 -12.06
N ASP A 638 29.99 36.58 -12.23
CA ASP A 638 29.34 35.62 -11.35
C ASP A 638 29.40 34.21 -11.99
N VAL A 639 29.70 33.18 -11.20
CA VAL A 639 29.65 31.77 -11.58
C VAL A 639 28.94 30.99 -10.48
N ALA A 640 27.85 30.30 -10.81
CA ALA A 640 27.10 29.48 -9.87
C ALA A 640 26.89 28.06 -10.40
N ILE A 641 27.04 27.06 -9.54
CA ILE A 641 26.79 25.64 -9.83
C ILE A 641 25.90 25.07 -8.71
N GLY A 642 24.82 24.38 -9.07
CA GLY A 642 23.89 23.75 -8.13
C GLY A 642 23.58 22.31 -8.48
N HIS A 643 23.38 21.48 -7.46
CA HIS A 643 22.89 20.11 -7.53
C HIS A 643 21.86 19.86 -6.44
N GLN A 644 20.70 19.30 -6.80
CA GLN A 644 19.62 18.97 -5.88
C GLN A 644 19.03 17.62 -6.26
N SER A 645 18.76 16.76 -5.28
CA SER A 645 18.04 15.50 -5.49
C SER A 645 17.06 15.21 -4.34
N ALA A 646 15.95 14.56 -4.68
CA ALA A 646 14.93 14.11 -3.73
C ALA A 646 14.39 12.72 -4.09
N ASP A 647 14.08 11.91 -3.09
CA ASP A 647 13.42 10.59 -3.21
C ASP A 647 12.33 10.52 -2.14
N ARG A 648 11.06 10.50 -2.56
CA ARG A 648 9.90 10.38 -1.68
C ARG A 648 9.16 9.10 -1.98
N GLN A 649 8.96 8.28 -0.96
CA GLN A 649 8.27 7.01 -1.04
C GLN A 649 7.12 7.01 -0.04
N ALA A 650 5.95 6.53 -0.45
CA ALA A 650 4.82 6.26 0.43
C ALA A 650 4.23 4.89 0.08
N GLN A 651 3.78 4.15 1.09
CA GLN A 651 3.17 2.84 0.91
C GLN A 651 2.06 2.64 1.95
N ASN A 652 0.86 2.34 1.47
CA ASN A 652 -0.27 1.90 2.25
C ASN A 652 -0.45 0.40 2.03
N SER A 653 -0.73 -0.36 3.09
CA SER A 653 -1.08 -1.79 3.01
C SER A 653 -2.26 -2.07 3.93
N ASN A 654 -3.26 -2.77 3.41
CA ASN A 654 -4.50 -3.12 4.11
C ASN A 654 -4.69 -4.63 4.04
N ASP A 655 -4.53 -5.32 5.18
CA ASP A 655 -4.75 -6.76 5.26
C ASP A 655 -6.26 -7.10 5.23
N VAL A 656 -6.67 -7.90 4.26
CA VAL A 656 -8.05 -8.37 4.05
C VAL A 656 -8.22 -9.74 4.72
N VAL A 657 -8.98 -9.77 5.81
CA VAL A 657 -9.21 -10.96 6.65
C VAL A 657 -10.28 -11.89 6.09
N SER A 658 -10.18 -13.18 6.43
CA SER A 658 -11.19 -14.18 6.06
C SER A 658 -12.47 -14.05 6.91
N ARG A 659 -13.65 -14.29 6.30
CA ARG A 659 -14.96 -14.23 6.98
C ARG A 659 -15.77 -15.51 6.71
N PHE A 660 -16.26 -16.10 7.79
CA PHE A 660 -17.14 -17.27 7.81
C PHE A 660 -18.50 -16.87 8.42
N LYS A 661 -19.57 -16.96 7.62
CA LYS A 661 -20.91 -16.50 8.01
C LYS A 661 -21.98 -17.56 7.74
N GLY A 662 -22.93 -17.69 8.66
CA GLY A 662 -24.15 -18.48 8.49
C GLY A 662 -25.21 -18.06 9.50
N ASP A 663 -26.38 -18.70 9.49
CA ASP A 663 -27.32 -18.64 10.63
C ASP A 663 -26.74 -19.38 11.84
N THR A 664 -26.03 -20.47 11.59
CA THR A 664 -25.18 -21.21 12.54
C THR A 664 -23.82 -21.40 11.91
N VAL A 665 -22.77 -21.44 12.73
CA VAL A 665 -21.38 -21.66 12.28
C VAL A 665 -20.76 -22.73 13.18
N ASP A 666 -20.52 -23.91 12.61
CA ASP A 666 -19.94 -25.07 13.28
C ASP A 666 -18.59 -25.41 12.64
N VAL A 667 -17.50 -25.15 13.36
CA VAL A 667 -16.12 -25.40 12.93
C VAL A 667 -15.50 -26.51 13.77
N LYS A 668 -15.04 -27.58 13.14
CA LYS A 668 -14.43 -28.74 13.76
C LYS A 668 -13.06 -28.99 13.14
N VAL A 669 -12.03 -28.99 13.96
CA VAL A 669 -10.62 -29.13 13.56
C VAL A 669 -9.98 -30.23 14.41
N ALA A 670 -9.31 -31.20 13.80
CA ALA A 670 -8.65 -32.26 14.55
C ALA A 670 -7.35 -31.79 15.24
N GLY A 671 -6.59 -30.93 14.55
CA GLY A 671 -5.34 -30.32 14.99
C GLY A 671 -5.49 -28.81 15.21
N THR A 672 -4.60 -28.03 14.60
CA THR A 672 -4.51 -26.58 14.84
C THR A 672 -5.44 -25.78 13.92
N LEU A 673 -6.14 -24.82 14.52
CA LEU A 673 -6.80 -23.69 13.84
C LEU A 673 -5.92 -22.44 14.02
N GLN A 674 -5.32 -21.97 12.94
CA GLN A 674 -4.54 -20.73 12.92
C GLN A 674 -5.35 -19.63 12.22
N ASP A 675 -5.46 -18.48 12.88
CA ASP A 675 -6.28 -17.34 12.48
C ASP A 675 -5.44 -16.05 12.39
N GLN A 676 -5.73 -15.21 11.39
CA GLN A 676 -5.20 -13.86 11.25
C GLN A 676 -6.37 -12.87 11.04
N GLY A 677 -6.85 -12.28 12.14
CA GLY A 677 -7.98 -11.34 12.13
C GLY A 677 -9.33 -11.92 11.65
N THR A 678 -9.45 -13.25 11.58
CA THR A 678 -10.60 -13.98 11.04
C THR A 678 -11.91 -13.63 11.76
N ARG A 679 -13.02 -13.64 11.01
CA ARG A 679 -14.35 -13.36 11.54
C ARG A 679 -15.32 -14.53 11.40
N TYR A 680 -15.94 -14.91 12.51
CA TYR A 680 -16.99 -15.92 12.59
C TYR A 680 -18.31 -15.28 13.04
N GLU A 681 -19.32 -15.32 12.17
CA GLU A 681 -20.60 -14.61 12.37
C GLU A 681 -21.80 -15.57 12.22
N ALA A 682 -22.54 -15.85 13.31
CA ALA A 682 -23.79 -16.61 13.31
C ALA A 682 -25.00 -15.68 13.51
N SER A 683 -25.84 -15.49 12.47
CA SER A 683 -26.95 -14.53 12.48
C SER A 683 -28.14 -14.93 13.35
N ALA A 684 -28.49 -16.21 13.39
CA ALA A 684 -29.72 -16.69 14.08
C ALA A 684 -29.43 -17.72 15.20
N GLY A 685 -28.18 -18.13 15.36
CA GLY A 685 -27.78 -19.27 16.18
C GLY A 685 -26.41 -19.07 16.82
N LYS A 686 -25.69 -20.18 16.98
CA LYS A 686 -24.40 -20.23 17.68
C LYS A 686 -23.20 -20.22 16.72
N VAL A 687 -22.09 -19.69 17.22
CA VAL A 687 -20.75 -20.03 16.74
C VAL A 687 -20.21 -21.14 17.65
N ASN A 688 -20.06 -22.34 17.11
CA ASN A 688 -19.37 -23.45 17.78
C ASN A 688 -18.02 -23.69 17.10
N ILE A 689 -16.94 -23.68 17.87
CA ILE A 689 -15.59 -24.05 17.39
C ILE A 689 -15.07 -25.19 18.28
N SER A 690 -14.60 -26.26 17.66
CA SER A 690 -13.90 -27.36 18.33
C SER A 690 -12.57 -27.59 17.62
N ALA A 691 -11.45 -27.50 18.34
CA ALA A 691 -10.11 -27.68 17.74
C ALA A 691 -9.16 -28.45 18.66
N GLY A 692 -8.06 -28.96 18.11
CA GLY A 692 -6.93 -29.43 18.91
C GLY A 692 -6.22 -28.27 19.60
N GLN A 693 -5.88 -27.22 18.84
CA GLN A 693 -5.30 -25.96 19.33
C GLN A 693 -5.88 -24.79 18.52
N LEU A 694 -5.97 -23.59 19.12
CA LEU A 694 -6.37 -22.36 18.40
C LEU A 694 -5.35 -21.24 18.64
N ILE A 695 -4.86 -20.61 17.57
CA ILE A 695 -3.96 -19.45 17.61
C ILE A 695 -4.54 -18.34 16.73
N ALA A 696 -5.13 -17.31 17.33
CA ALA A 696 -5.72 -16.16 16.64
C ALA A 696 -4.88 -14.90 16.83
N ASN A 697 -4.07 -14.58 15.83
CA ASN A 697 -3.25 -13.37 15.79
C ASN A 697 -4.03 -12.19 15.17
N ALA A 698 -3.62 -10.97 15.48
CA ALA A 698 -4.14 -9.79 14.80
C ALA A 698 -3.52 -9.63 13.40
N ALA A 699 -4.35 -9.24 12.43
CA ALA A 699 -3.91 -8.73 11.13
C ALA A 699 -3.52 -7.23 11.23
N SER A 700 -3.03 -6.61 10.15
CA SER A 700 -2.49 -5.24 10.20
C SER A 700 -2.94 -4.32 9.06
N ILE A 701 -3.14 -3.04 9.38
CA ILE A 701 -3.22 -1.95 8.38
C ILE A 701 -2.02 -1.05 8.60
N THR A 702 -1.11 -0.99 7.62
CA THR A 702 0.14 -0.25 7.74
C THR A 702 0.24 0.91 6.76
N HIS A 703 0.75 2.06 7.22
CA HIS A 703 1.08 3.21 6.37
C HIS A 703 2.53 3.61 6.63
N GLY A 704 3.37 3.55 5.60
CA GLY A 704 4.78 3.92 5.62
C GLY A 704 5.05 5.10 4.69
N SER A 705 5.96 6.00 5.08
CA SER A 705 6.51 7.01 4.18
C SER A 705 7.96 7.35 4.53
N THR A 706 8.75 7.64 3.49
CA THR A 706 10.15 8.06 3.57
C THR A 706 10.37 9.25 2.63
N ASP A 707 10.94 10.34 3.12
CA ASP A 707 11.27 11.56 2.35
C ASP A 707 12.75 11.87 2.55
N GLN A 708 13.55 11.69 1.49
CA GLN A 708 14.98 11.94 1.46
C GLN A 708 15.28 13.10 0.50
N ALA A 709 16.14 14.03 0.91
CA ALA A 709 16.58 15.14 0.08
C ALA A 709 18.07 15.47 0.33
N LEU A 710 18.75 15.89 -0.74
CA LEU A 710 20.14 16.36 -0.75
C LEU A 710 20.23 17.64 -1.60
N ASP A 711 20.79 18.70 -1.02
CA ASP A 711 21.08 19.97 -1.70
C ASP A 711 22.58 20.30 -1.59
N ALA A 712 23.15 20.84 -2.67
CA ALA A 712 24.54 21.32 -2.72
C ALA A 712 24.68 22.45 -3.74
N LYS A 713 25.34 23.55 -3.36
CA LYS A 713 25.50 24.73 -4.21
C LYS A 713 26.83 25.43 -3.95
N VAL A 714 27.44 25.95 -5.02
CA VAL A 714 28.69 26.71 -4.98
C VAL A 714 28.51 27.96 -5.84
N ASP A 715 28.86 29.13 -5.29
CA ASP A 715 28.87 30.41 -5.98
C ASP A 715 30.26 31.05 -5.86
N VAL A 716 30.75 31.61 -6.96
CA VAL A 716 32.01 32.39 -7.02
C VAL A 716 31.76 33.68 -7.79
N ARG A 717 32.17 34.82 -7.22
CA ARG A 717 32.05 36.14 -7.83
C ARG A 717 33.40 36.85 -7.82
N VAL A 718 33.81 37.41 -8.94
CA VAL A 718 35.01 38.25 -9.08
C VAL A 718 34.58 39.62 -9.58
N TYR A 719 34.89 40.70 -8.86
CA TYR A 719 34.35 42.05 -9.15
C TYR A 719 35.29 43.20 -8.78
N THR A 720 35.10 44.33 -9.47
CA THR A 720 35.80 45.61 -9.25
C THR A 720 34.77 46.73 -9.05
N LYS A 721 35.06 47.70 -8.18
CA LYS A 721 34.25 48.90 -7.89
C LYS A 721 34.83 50.17 -8.48
N THR A 722 36.14 50.24 -8.68
CA THR A 722 36.86 51.45 -9.14
C THR A 722 37.56 51.27 -10.48
N GLY A 723 37.73 50.03 -10.96
CA GLY A 723 38.62 49.68 -12.07
C GLY A 723 40.07 49.42 -11.65
N GLU A 724 40.42 49.65 -10.39
CA GLU A 724 41.76 49.44 -9.82
C GLU A 724 41.77 48.44 -8.64
N ASP A 725 40.59 48.00 -8.17
CA ASP A 725 40.41 46.98 -7.13
C ASP A 725 40.02 45.61 -7.69
N LEU A 726 40.53 44.54 -7.09
CA LEU A 726 40.10 43.17 -7.37
C LEU A 726 39.49 42.55 -6.10
N ASN A 727 38.23 42.15 -6.19
CA ASN A 727 37.52 41.45 -5.13
C ASN A 727 37.10 40.05 -5.60
N VAL A 728 37.22 39.06 -4.73
CA VAL A 728 36.83 37.67 -4.94
C VAL A 728 35.97 37.23 -3.75
N ALA A 729 34.75 36.77 -4.03
CA ALA A 729 33.86 36.18 -3.05
C ALA A 729 33.50 34.75 -3.49
N GLY A 730 33.56 33.80 -2.55
CA GLY A 730 33.12 32.42 -2.75
C GLY A 730 32.21 31.98 -1.61
N SER A 731 31.17 31.23 -1.94
CA SER A 731 30.31 30.57 -0.95
C SER A 731 29.96 29.16 -1.38
N GLY A 732 29.85 28.26 -0.40
CA GLY A 732 29.36 26.91 -0.58
C GLY A 732 28.34 26.57 0.50
N GLU A 733 27.23 25.96 0.10
CA GLU A 733 26.20 25.44 0.99
C GLU A 733 25.81 24.02 0.59
N GLY A 734 25.35 23.24 1.56
CA GLY A 734 24.77 21.94 1.30
C GLY A 734 23.98 21.42 2.49
N GLY A 735 23.03 20.54 2.22
CA GLY A 735 22.10 20.03 3.20
C GLY A 735 21.62 18.63 2.84
N SER A 736 21.29 17.85 3.87
CA SER A 736 20.59 16.58 3.71
C SER A 736 19.46 16.48 4.72
N ARG A 737 18.37 15.82 4.33
CA ARG A 737 17.19 15.60 5.14
C ARG A 737 16.66 14.21 4.88
N GLN A 738 16.26 13.53 5.95
CA GLN A 738 15.55 12.26 5.91
C GLN A 738 14.41 12.32 6.92
N VAL A 739 13.21 11.95 6.51
CA VAL A 739 12.04 11.76 7.39
C VAL A 739 11.46 10.39 7.10
N GLN A 740 11.17 9.61 8.13
CA GLN A 740 10.48 8.33 8.02
C GLN A 740 9.28 8.31 8.96
N LYS A 741 8.15 7.77 8.52
CA LYS A 741 6.93 7.62 9.33
C LYS A 741 6.28 6.29 9.01
N ASN A 742 6.02 5.49 10.04
CA ASN A 742 5.30 4.23 9.94
C ASN A 742 4.12 4.24 10.93
N THR A 743 2.96 3.74 10.53
CA THR A 743 1.87 3.40 11.45
C THR A 743 1.39 1.99 11.16
N SER A 744 0.86 1.31 12.17
CA SER A 744 0.28 -0.04 12.09
C SER A 744 -0.92 -0.13 13.00
N THR A 745 -2.13 -0.29 12.47
CA THR A 745 -3.34 -0.54 13.24
C THR A 745 -3.66 -2.04 13.27
N ALA A 746 -3.95 -2.59 14.44
CA ALA A 746 -4.27 -4.00 14.61
C ALA A 746 -5.72 -4.32 14.20
N VAL A 747 -5.91 -5.36 13.40
CA VAL A 747 -7.21 -5.90 12.97
C VAL A 747 -7.42 -7.26 13.65
N VAL A 748 -8.12 -7.22 14.78
CA VAL A 748 -8.34 -8.36 15.67
C VAL A 748 -9.42 -9.33 15.15
N GLY A 749 -9.35 -10.59 15.57
CA GLY A 749 -10.37 -11.60 15.26
C GLY A 749 -11.70 -11.32 15.98
N SER A 750 -12.81 -11.80 15.42
CA SER A 750 -14.15 -11.59 16.00
C SER A 750 -15.02 -12.83 15.92
N TYR A 751 -15.64 -13.20 17.05
CA TYR A 751 -16.52 -14.35 17.20
C TYR A 751 -17.88 -13.87 17.71
N ALA A 752 -18.91 -13.88 16.86
CA ALA A 752 -20.23 -13.31 17.17
C ALA A 752 -21.35 -14.31 16.85
N GLY A 753 -22.16 -14.67 17.84
CA GLY A 753 -23.31 -15.56 17.66
C GLY A 753 -24.53 -15.11 18.45
N SER A 754 -25.65 -14.86 17.76
CA SER A 754 -26.85 -14.29 18.39
C SER A 754 -27.49 -15.20 19.46
N GLN A 755 -27.17 -16.49 19.47
CA GLN A 755 -27.56 -17.46 20.50
C GLN A 755 -26.35 -18.05 21.27
N GLY A 756 -25.17 -17.41 21.20
CA GLY A 756 -23.98 -17.76 21.98
C GLY A 756 -22.75 -18.13 21.17
N VAL A 757 -21.58 -18.03 21.81
CA VAL A 757 -20.26 -18.44 21.29
C VAL A 757 -19.71 -19.55 22.17
N ASN A 758 -19.25 -20.64 21.57
CA ASN A 758 -18.83 -21.86 22.27
C ASN A 758 -17.57 -22.45 21.63
N ILE A 759 -16.41 -22.25 22.26
CA ILE A 759 -15.10 -22.70 21.78
C ILE A 759 -14.59 -23.78 22.73
N ASN A 760 -14.25 -24.97 22.20
CA ASN A 760 -13.72 -26.09 23.00
C ASN A 760 -12.43 -26.63 22.35
N LEU A 761 -11.32 -26.55 23.08
CA LEU A 761 -9.98 -26.84 22.59
C LEU A 761 -9.38 -28.04 23.36
N GLY A 762 -8.79 -28.99 22.65
CA GLY A 762 -8.15 -30.17 23.26
C GLY A 762 -6.83 -29.85 23.99
N GLY A 763 -6.11 -28.82 23.52
CA GLY A 763 -4.90 -28.25 24.07
C GLY A 763 -5.06 -26.74 24.26
N ASP A 764 -4.10 -25.96 23.79
CA ASP A 764 -4.01 -24.52 24.08
C ASP A 764 -4.94 -23.65 23.22
N GLY A 765 -5.30 -22.48 23.76
CA GLY A 765 -5.99 -21.40 23.05
C GLY A 765 -5.30 -20.06 23.25
N GLN A 766 -4.90 -19.40 22.17
CA GLN A 766 -4.28 -18.07 22.20
C GLN A 766 -5.05 -17.11 21.30
N PHE A 767 -5.40 -15.94 21.83
CA PHE A 767 -6.18 -14.93 21.12
C PHE A 767 -5.58 -13.54 21.35
N GLU A 768 -5.29 -12.81 20.28
CA GLU A 768 -4.73 -11.47 20.32
C GLU A 768 -5.84 -10.43 20.09
N GLY A 769 -6.17 -9.64 21.13
CA GLY A 769 -7.14 -8.55 21.11
C GLY A 769 -8.57 -8.92 20.69
N SER A 770 -8.90 -10.21 20.68
CA SER A 770 -10.11 -10.73 20.02
C SER A 770 -11.43 -10.28 20.67
N GLN A 771 -12.45 -10.13 19.83
CA GLN A 771 -13.79 -9.70 20.24
C GLN A 771 -14.76 -10.89 20.27
N PHE A 772 -15.52 -11.02 21.36
CA PHE A 772 -16.48 -12.09 21.57
C PHE A 772 -17.86 -11.51 21.89
N ASP A 773 -18.85 -11.82 21.05
CA ASP A 773 -20.24 -11.42 21.24
C ASP A 773 -21.14 -12.64 21.36
N GLY A 774 -21.58 -12.92 22.58
CA GLY A 774 -22.45 -14.06 22.92
C GLY A 774 -23.93 -13.86 22.64
N GLY A 775 -24.36 -12.68 22.15
CA GLY A 775 -25.78 -12.38 21.92
C GLY A 775 -26.63 -12.70 23.16
N GLU A 776 -27.72 -13.45 22.97
CA GLU A 776 -28.59 -13.91 24.06
C GLU A 776 -28.00 -15.11 24.85
N GLY A 777 -27.06 -15.86 24.28
CA GLY A 777 -26.62 -17.15 24.80
C GLY A 777 -25.36 -17.13 25.68
N GLY A 778 -24.60 -16.04 25.65
CA GLY A 778 -23.34 -15.91 26.39
C GLY A 778 -22.12 -16.46 25.65
N VAL A 779 -20.96 -16.45 26.32
CA VAL A 779 -19.66 -16.87 25.74
C VAL A 779 -19.05 -17.97 26.58
N THR A 780 -18.58 -19.04 25.95
CA THR A 780 -17.93 -20.16 26.61
C THR A 780 -16.67 -20.52 25.85
N ILE A 781 -15.52 -20.50 26.53
CA ILE A 781 -14.22 -20.92 25.97
C ILE A 781 -13.61 -21.93 26.95
N ARG A 782 -13.33 -23.14 26.48
CA ARG A 782 -12.66 -24.19 27.26
C ARG A 782 -11.41 -24.66 26.54
N ALA A 783 -10.27 -24.67 27.23
CA ALA A 783 -9.02 -25.23 26.75
C ALA A 783 -8.57 -26.39 27.64
N GLY A 784 -8.08 -27.48 27.04
CA GLY A 784 -7.46 -28.58 27.76
C GLY A 784 -6.02 -28.29 28.20
N GLY A 785 -5.36 -27.35 27.51
CA GLY A 785 -4.07 -26.76 27.86
C GLY A 785 -4.23 -25.36 28.44
N GLU A 786 -3.33 -24.43 28.08
CA GLU A 786 -3.36 -23.01 28.47
C GLU A 786 -4.43 -22.22 27.68
N LEU A 787 -5.02 -21.19 28.31
CA LEU A 787 -5.89 -20.23 27.62
C LEU A 787 -5.39 -18.80 27.86
N ALA A 788 -4.97 -18.11 26.80
CA ALA A 788 -4.43 -16.76 26.86
C ALA A 788 -5.22 -15.79 25.97
N LEU A 789 -5.78 -14.73 26.58
CA LEU A 789 -6.33 -13.56 25.88
C LEU A 789 -5.33 -12.39 26.00
N ASN A 790 -4.42 -12.29 25.03
CA ASN A 790 -3.34 -11.31 24.97
C ASN A 790 -3.82 -9.99 24.34
N GLN A 791 -3.11 -8.88 24.57
CA GLN A 791 -3.38 -7.62 23.86
C GLN A 791 -2.76 -7.64 22.45
N ALA A 792 -3.51 -7.15 21.45
CA ALA A 792 -2.93 -6.66 20.21
C ALA A 792 -2.40 -5.23 20.40
N ASN A 793 -1.70 -4.66 19.42
CA ASN A 793 -1.09 -3.33 19.54
C ASN A 793 -1.22 -2.49 18.26
N ASP A 794 -1.81 -1.31 18.38
CA ASP A 794 -1.64 -0.22 17.41
C ASP A 794 -0.27 0.43 17.64
N ARG A 795 0.44 0.79 16.56
CA ARG A 795 1.76 1.43 16.63
C ARG A 795 1.87 2.64 15.71
N GLN A 796 2.61 3.64 16.14
CA GLN A 796 2.97 4.82 15.34
C GLN A 796 4.42 5.23 15.63
N ASP A 797 5.27 5.18 14.61
CA ASP A 797 6.67 5.55 14.66
C ASP A 797 6.96 6.71 13.70
N SER A 798 7.80 7.65 14.11
CA SER A 798 8.38 8.66 13.23
C SER A 798 9.84 8.87 13.59
N ASP A 799 10.70 8.86 12.59
CA ASP A 799 12.08 9.33 12.70
C ASP A 799 12.33 10.52 11.77
N THR A 800 13.29 11.35 12.12
CA THR A 800 13.70 12.52 11.36
C THR A 800 15.19 12.73 11.59
N SER A 801 15.88 13.13 10.53
CA SER A 801 17.29 13.48 10.56
C SER A 801 17.52 14.61 9.57
N SER A 802 18.30 15.60 9.99
CA SER A 802 18.72 16.71 9.14
C SER A 802 20.18 17.04 9.42
N LEU A 803 20.82 17.60 8.39
CA LEU A 803 22.15 18.17 8.44
C LEU A 803 22.19 19.31 7.42
N ARG A 804 22.84 20.42 7.74
CA ARG A 804 23.02 21.54 6.81
C ARG A 804 24.33 22.22 7.15
N GLY A 805 25.06 22.68 6.14
CA GLY A 805 26.35 23.33 6.27
C GLY A 805 26.45 24.51 5.30
N LYS A 806 27.19 25.54 5.71
CA LYS A 806 27.41 26.76 4.94
C LYS A 806 28.78 27.34 5.25
N ALA A 807 29.50 27.76 4.22
CA ALA A 807 30.82 28.38 4.30
C ALA A 807 30.90 29.55 3.32
N SER A 808 31.56 30.63 3.71
CA SER A 808 31.79 31.79 2.83
C SER A 808 33.13 32.44 3.08
N LEU A 809 33.76 32.92 2.00
CA LEU A 809 35.06 33.57 1.98
C LEU A 809 35.00 34.79 1.05
N LYS A 810 35.57 35.91 1.48
CA LYS A 810 35.66 37.16 0.72
C LYS A 810 37.06 37.75 0.88
N VAL A 811 37.65 38.20 -0.22
CA VAL A 811 38.99 38.80 -0.29
C VAL A 811 38.92 39.98 -1.24
N GLY A 812 39.46 41.14 -0.89
CA GLY A 812 39.44 42.33 -1.74
C GLY A 812 40.64 43.24 -1.53
N THR A 813 40.93 44.11 -2.50
CA THR A 813 42.00 45.12 -2.43
C THR A 813 41.40 46.52 -2.56
N ALA A 814 41.88 47.53 -1.82
CA ALA A 814 41.41 48.91 -2.01
C ALA A 814 42.44 49.75 -2.82
N PRO A 815 42.01 50.64 -3.74
CA PRO A 815 42.94 51.48 -4.50
C PRO A 815 43.39 52.69 -3.71
N GLY A 816 44.66 53.02 -3.86
CA GLY A 816 45.32 54.20 -3.30
C GLY A 816 46.80 54.15 -3.62
N THR A 817 47.36 55.27 -4.07
CA THR A 817 48.81 55.39 -4.29
C THR A 817 49.54 55.23 -2.95
N ASP A 818 50.55 54.36 -2.94
CA ASP A 818 51.41 54.00 -1.81
C ASP A 818 50.74 53.21 -0.65
N GLY A 819 50.47 51.92 -0.90
CA GLY A 819 50.24 50.90 0.15
C GLY A 819 49.07 49.95 -0.14
N THR A 820 49.36 48.67 -0.43
CA THR A 820 48.34 47.65 -0.74
C THR A 820 47.53 47.23 0.50
N ASN A 821 46.37 47.84 0.70
CA ASN A 821 45.39 47.40 1.70
C ASN A 821 44.55 46.23 1.17
N VAL A 822 44.58 45.11 1.90
CA VAL A 822 43.79 43.89 1.62
C VAL A 822 42.72 43.73 2.69
N ASP A 823 41.47 43.56 2.27
CA ASP A 823 40.33 43.20 3.13
C ASP A 823 40.06 41.69 2.99
N VAL A 824 39.81 41.03 4.12
CA VAL A 824 39.61 39.58 4.21
C VAL A 824 38.47 39.31 5.18
N GLY A 825 37.50 38.50 4.77
CA GLY A 825 36.40 38.06 5.62
C GLY A 825 36.03 36.60 5.35
N ALA A 826 36.00 35.79 6.39
CA ALA A 826 35.47 34.43 6.37
C ALA A 826 34.23 34.35 7.28
N GLY A 827 33.43 33.28 7.15
CA GLY A 827 32.33 32.97 8.07
C GLY A 827 31.79 31.57 7.85
N LEU A 828 31.41 30.88 8.94
CA LEU A 828 31.25 29.43 8.95
C LEU A 828 30.08 28.91 9.82
N GLN A 829 29.40 27.88 9.30
CA GLN A 829 28.72 26.77 10.01
C GLN A 829 27.41 27.03 10.80
N LEU A 830 26.47 26.10 10.65
CA LEU A 830 25.21 25.97 11.39
C LEU A 830 24.64 24.57 11.11
N ASP A 831 24.63 23.68 12.10
CA ASP A 831 24.17 22.30 11.99
C ASP A 831 22.97 22.04 12.92
N HIS A 832 21.97 21.32 12.44
CA HIS A 832 20.76 21.02 13.23
C HIS A 832 20.19 19.64 12.91
N LYS A 833 19.90 18.86 13.96
CA LYS A 833 19.35 17.50 13.88
C LYS A 833 18.36 17.26 15.03
N GLY A 834 17.23 16.62 14.75
CA GLY A 834 16.25 16.21 15.77
C GLY A 834 15.44 15.00 15.28
N SER A 835 15.11 14.08 16.19
CA SER A 835 14.80 12.68 15.87
C SER A 835 13.85 12.03 16.90
N GLN A 836 13.21 10.97 16.39
CA GLN A 836 12.41 9.92 17.02
C GLN A 836 11.13 10.30 17.81
N THR A 837 10.06 9.56 17.52
CA THR A 837 8.81 9.38 18.29
C THR A 837 8.32 7.95 18.05
N GLY A 838 7.80 7.29 19.06
CA GLY A 838 7.20 5.95 18.94
C GLY A 838 6.05 5.81 19.91
N ASP A 839 4.92 5.28 19.48
CA ASP A 839 3.72 5.12 20.29
C ASP A 839 3.18 3.70 20.09
N SER A 840 2.83 3.01 21.16
CA SER A 840 2.16 1.69 21.12
C SER A 840 0.95 1.72 22.04
N GLN A 841 -0.23 1.39 21.52
CA GLN A 841 -1.50 1.37 22.24
C GLN A 841 -2.10 -0.03 22.24
N ALA A 842 -2.47 -0.54 23.41
CA ALA A 842 -3.07 -1.84 23.58
C ALA A 842 -4.46 -1.93 22.94
N ARG A 843 -4.75 -3.10 22.36
CA ARG A 843 -6.06 -3.54 21.90
C ARG A 843 -6.39 -4.84 22.62
N VAL A 844 -7.11 -4.71 23.72
CA VAL A 844 -7.44 -5.82 24.64
C VAL A 844 -8.60 -6.67 24.11
N ALA A 845 -8.70 -7.91 24.59
CA ALA A 845 -9.87 -8.73 24.34
C ALA A 845 -11.13 -8.13 25.00
N HIS A 846 -12.27 -8.21 24.29
CA HIS A 846 -13.55 -7.68 24.73
C HIS A 846 -14.63 -8.76 24.64
N ILE A 847 -15.39 -8.96 25.72
CA ILE A 847 -16.44 -9.98 25.82
C ILE A 847 -17.75 -9.31 26.23
N GLN A 848 -18.76 -9.44 25.36
CA GLN A 848 -20.10 -8.86 25.54
C GLN A 848 -21.21 -9.89 25.26
N GLY A 849 -22.42 -9.61 25.75
CA GLY A 849 -23.60 -10.45 25.59
C GLY A 849 -24.61 -10.28 26.74
N GLN A 850 -25.77 -10.92 26.63
CA GLN A 850 -26.78 -10.98 27.70
C GLN A 850 -26.58 -12.21 28.61
N GLY A 851 -26.15 -13.34 28.03
CA GLY A 851 -25.92 -14.60 28.74
C GLY A 851 -24.59 -14.64 29.53
N PRO A 852 -24.33 -15.75 30.25
CA PRO A 852 -23.14 -15.90 31.10
C PRO A 852 -21.84 -16.02 30.31
N VAL A 853 -20.71 -15.76 30.98
CA VAL A 853 -19.36 -15.98 30.44
C VAL A 853 -18.66 -17.07 31.24
N GLU A 854 -18.16 -18.11 30.56
CA GLU A 854 -17.31 -19.14 31.18
C GLU A 854 -15.99 -19.28 30.40
N LEU A 855 -14.87 -18.94 31.04
CA LEU A 855 -13.53 -19.21 30.52
C LEU A 855 -12.87 -20.28 31.39
N SER A 856 -12.50 -21.41 30.80
CA SER A 856 -11.91 -22.56 31.49
C SER A 856 -10.61 -22.98 30.82
N SER A 857 -9.57 -23.21 31.62
CA SER A 857 -8.25 -23.70 31.20
C SER A 857 -7.88 -24.95 31.99
N GLY A 858 -7.27 -25.94 31.34
CA GLY A 858 -6.66 -27.10 31.99
C GLY A 858 -5.27 -26.79 32.56
N GLY A 859 -4.59 -25.80 32.00
CA GLY A 859 -3.39 -25.17 32.53
C GLY A 859 -3.68 -23.78 33.09
N ASP A 860 -2.84 -22.81 32.74
CA ASP A 860 -2.97 -21.42 33.15
C ASP A 860 -4.05 -20.68 32.34
N LEU A 861 -4.70 -19.69 32.95
CA LEU A 861 -5.66 -18.78 32.30
C LEU A 861 -5.12 -17.34 32.40
N VAL A 862 -4.61 -16.81 31.30
CA VAL A 862 -3.99 -15.48 31.22
C VAL A 862 -4.92 -14.51 30.51
N LEU A 863 -5.20 -13.37 31.15
CA LEU A 863 -6.14 -12.35 30.66
C LEU A 863 -5.48 -10.97 30.73
N GLN A 864 -5.00 -10.45 29.60
CA GLN A 864 -4.28 -9.18 29.55
C GLN A 864 -5.22 -8.02 29.23
N GLY A 865 -5.56 -7.24 30.27
CA GLY A 865 -6.46 -6.08 30.17
C GLY A 865 -7.88 -6.40 29.71
N THR A 866 -8.26 -7.69 29.69
CA THR A 866 -9.54 -8.17 29.18
C THR A 866 -10.71 -7.43 29.82
N THR A 867 -11.70 -7.10 29.01
CA THR A 867 -12.92 -6.42 29.43
C THR A 867 -14.14 -7.34 29.26
N ILE A 868 -14.89 -7.55 30.33
CA ILE A 868 -16.11 -8.35 30.37
C ILE A 868 -17.18 -7.47 31.04
N ASP A 869 -18.24 -7.12 30.31
CA ASP A 869 -19.39 -6.39 30.86
C ASP A 869 -20.69 -7.05 30.37
N ILE A 870 -21.29 -7.87 31.22
CA ILE A 870 -22.48 -8.67 30.90
C ILE A 870 -23.52 -8.65 32.04
N PRO A 871 -24.82 -8.91 31.77
CA PRO A 871 -25.81 -9.14 32.80
C PRO A 871 -25.59 -10.46 33.56
N GLY A 872 -25.36 -11.56 32.84
CA GLY A 872 -25.21 -12.90 33.45
C GLY A 872 -23.94 -13.09 34.28
N ALA A 873 -23.84 -14.23 34.95
CA ALA A 873 -22.66 -14.63 35.72
C ALA A 873 -21.39 -14.80 34.87
N THR A 874 -20.24 -14.51 35.47
CA THR A 874 -18.90 -14.72 34.89
C THR A 874 -18.12 -15.74 35.71
N ASP A 875 -17.63 -16.81 35.09
CA ASP A 875 -16.80 -17.86 35.70
C ASP A 875 -15.44 -17.95 34.98
N LEU A 876 -14.36 -17.72 35.73
CA LEU A 876 -12.97 -17.87 35.28
C LEU A 876 -12.31 -19.02 36.06
N LYS A 877 -11.90 -20.08 35.35
CA LYS A 877 -11.42 -21.34 35.92
C LYS A 877 -10.07 -21.73 35.29
N ALA A 878 -9.04 -21.89 36.12
CA ALA A 878 -7.75 -22.44 35.71
C ALA A 878 -7.48 -23.78 36.40
N GLY A 879 -6.82 -24.72 35.71
CA GLY A 879 -6.22 -25.90 36.34
C GLY A 879 -4.85 -25.59 36.96
N GLY A 880 -4.19 -24.55 36.46
CA GLY A 880 -3.00 -23.91 37.00
C GLY A 880 -3.30 -22.50 37.51
N LYS A 881 -2.49 -21.51 37.15
CA LYS A 881 -2.63 -20.11 37.57
C LYS A 881 -3.71 -19.36 36.79
N LEU A 882 -4.57 -18.63 37.50
CA LEU A 882 -5.40 -17.57 36.92
C LEU A 882 -4.64 -16.23 37.04
N ASP A 883 -4.26 -15.62 35.92
CA ASP A 883 -3.43 -14.40 35.87
C ASP A 883 -4.12 -13.28 35.08
N LEU A 884 -4.80 -12.40 35.79
CA LEU A 884 -5.43 -11.19 35.25
C LEU A 884 -4.41 -10.05 35.23
N GLN A 885 -3.77 -9.87 34.08
CA GLN A 885 -2.68 -8.92 33.87
C GLN A 885 -3.21 -7.56 33.37
N ALA A 886 -2.42 -6.50 33.56
CA ALA A 886 -2.72 -5.19 33.00
C ALA A 886 -2.31 -5.10 31.52
N ALA A 887 -3.12 -4.40 30.71
CA ALA A 887 -2.72 -3.96 29.39
C ALA A 887 -1.62 -2.90 29.49
N THR A 888 -0.73 -2.84 28.50
CA THR A 888 0.45 -1.97 28.47
C THR A 888 0.44 -1.06 27.25
N ASP A 889 0.42 0.26 27.47
CA ASP A 889 0.72 1.29 26.47
C ASP A 889 2.14 1.82 26.67
N THR A 890 2.82 2.26 25.59
CA THR A 890 4.18 2.82 25.66
C THR A 890 4.33 4.09 24.81
N HIS A 891 5.01 5.10 25.37
CA HIS A 891 5.34 6.37 24.70
C HIS A 891 6.85 6.60 24.60
N LEU A 892 7.34 6.86 23.39
CA LEU A 892 8.73 7.01 22.98
C LEU A 892 8.91 8.26 22.07
N VAL A 893 10.13 8.72 21.80
CA VAL A 893 10.78 9.70 22.69
C VAL A 893 11.74 10.57 21.90
N LYS A 894 11.82 11.84 22.31
CA LYS A 894 12.06 12.97 21.41
C LYS A 894 13.39 13.64 21.66
N SER A 895 14.12 13.94 20.59
CA SER A 895 15.45 14.54 20.66
C SER A 895 15.63 15.71 19.69
N SER A 896 16.43 16.70 20.09
CA SER A 896 16.74 17.89 19.28
C SER A 896 18.11 18.45 19.65
N ASN A 897 18.86 18.92 18.66
CA ASN A 897 20.22 19.42 18.79
C ASN A 897 20.50 20.50 17.73
N LEU A 898 21.02 21.66 18.16
CA LEU A 898 21.20 22.86 17.34
C LEU A 898 22.55 23.52 17.65
N GLY A 899 23.51 23.40 16.74
CA GLY A 899 24.82 24.03 16.82
C GLY A 899 25.02 25.11 15.76
N GLY A 900 25.72 26.19 16.08
CA GLY A 900 26.04 27.25 15.13
C GLY A 900 27.34 27.98 15.45
N GLY A 901 28.00 28.44 14.39
CA GLY A 901 29.25 29.19 14.47
C GLY A 901 29.19 30.53 13.76
N LEU A 902 30.20 31.34 14.07
CA LEU A 902 30.52 32.60 13.42
C LEU A 902 31.99 32.87 13.67
N ASP A 903 32.73 33.05 12.59
CA ASP A 903 34.10 33.54 12.59
C ASP A 903 34.12 34.88 11.84
N VAL A 904 34.91 35.83 12.33
CA VAL A 904 35.16 37.14 11.71
C VAL A 904 36.61 37.53 12.02
N GLY A 905 37.36 38.05 11.04
CA GLY A 905 38.68 38.62 11.33
C GLY A 905 39.27 39.42 10.17
N GLY A 906 39.90 40.55 10.48
CA GLY A 906 40.61 41.41 9.52
C GLY A 906 41.67 42.30 10.19
N SER A 907 42.76 42.59 9.48
CA SER A 907 43.92 43.35 9.98
C SER A 907 44.43 44.36 8.95
N LYS A 908 44.88 45.55 9.39
CA LYS A 908 45.16 46.72 8.55
C LYS A 908 46.43 47.48 8.99
N THR A 909 47.34 47.79 8.06
CA THR A 909 48.60 48.58 8.16
C THR A 909 49.13 48.88 6.74
N SER A 910 49.92 49.90 6.37
CA SER A 910 50.17 51.32 6.75
C SER A 910 51.11 51.87 5.63
N THR A 911 51.12 53.13 5.19
CA THR A 911 51.88 54.32 5.69
C THR A 911 51.43 55.56 4.88
N GLU A 912 51.24 56.79 5.37
CA GLU A 912 51.90 57.52 6.47
C GLU A 912 50.87 58.10 7.48
N LYS A 913 51.27 58.32 8.74
CA LYS A 913 50.46 58.94 9.83
C LYS A 913 49.19 58.22 10.32
N SER A 914 49.19 56.90 10.21
CA SER A 914 49.11 56.02 11.39
C SER A 914 48.01 56.26 12.46
N VAL A 915 46.90 55.49 12.38
CA VAL A 915 46.41 54.66 13.50
C VAL A 915 45.99 53.32 12.90
N ASP A 916 46.80 52.28 13.10
CA ASP A 916 46.49 50.93 12.64
C ASP A 916 45.49 50.27 13.60
N LYS A 917 44.52 49.48 13.10
CA LYS A 917 43.65 48.64 13.94
C LYS A 917 43.30 47.31 13.26
N ALA A 918 43.55 46.22 13.98
CA ALA A 918 43.25 44.85 13.58
C ALA A 918 42.43 44.14 14.66
N GLY A 919 41.53 43.24 14.27
CA GLY A 919 40.80 42.42 15.22
C GLY A 919 40.00 41.27 14.62
N ASN A 920 39.82 40.22 15.41
CA ASN A 920 38.97 39.08 15.12
C ASN A 920 37.95 38.84 16.23
N LEU A 921 36.80 38.29 15.85
CA LEU A 921 35.63 38.04 16.68
C LEU A 921 35.03 36.68 16.28
N SER A 922 34.88 35.78 17.23
CA SER A 922 34.24 34.47 17.01
C SER A 922 33.12 34.24 18.03
N VAL A 923 32.03 33.62 17.59
CA VAL A 923 30.84 33.33 18.40
C VAL A 923 30.30 31.95 18.02
N ASN A 924 30.21 31.04 18.98
CA ASN A 924 29.67 29.70 18.79
C ASN A 924 28.57 29.42 19.82
N PHE A 925 27.52 28.71 19.41
CA PHE A 925 26.45 28.28 20.32
C PHE A 925 26.03 26.84 20.04
N ASN A 926 25.57 26.14 21.07
CA ASN A 926 24.94 24.84 20.96
C ASN A 926 23.77 24.73 21.95
N ALA A 927 22.65 24.15 21.54
CA ALA A 927 21.49 23.91 22.39
C ALA A 927 20.86 22.56 22.04
N GLY A 928 20.74 21.70 23.04
CA GLY A 928 20.20 20.35 22.92
C GLY A 928 19.06 20.10 23.90
N ARG A 929 18.16 19.19 23.53
CA ARG A 929 17.02 18.80 24.35
C ARG A 929 16.59 17.37 24.07
N VAL A 930 16.31 16.59 25.11
CA VAL A 930 15.80 15.22 25.02
C VAL A 930 14.69 15.02 26.06
N ASP A 931 13.53 14.53 25.62
CA ASP A 931 12.36 14.29 26.46
C ASP A 931 11.94 12.80 26.33
N GLU A 932 12.04 12.04 27.42
CA GLU A 932 12.10 10.57 27.50
C GLU A 932 10.91 9.90 28.26
N SER A 933 10.80 8.56 28.22
CA SER A 933 9.64 7.64 28.03
C SER A 933 8.61 7.43 29.14
N SER A 934 7.38 7.03 28.79
CA SER A 934 6.36 6.52 29.73
C SER A 934 5.78 5.16 29.33
N GLN A 935 5.41 4.36 30.33
CA GLN A 935 4.69 3.10 30.18
C GLN A 935 3.43 3.14 31.07
N THR A 936 2.25 3.00 30.48
CA THR A 936 0.97 3.00 31.20
C THR A 936 0.45 1.58 31.31
N LEU A 937 0.17 1.12 32.53
CA LEU A 937 -0.47 -0.17 32.79
C LEU A 937 -1.93 0.06 33.20
N THR A 938 -2.86 -0.52 32.45
CA THR A 938 -4.31 -0.44 32.72
C THR A 938 -4.86 -1.83 33.05
N GLY A 939 -5.39 -2.02 34.25
CA GLY A 939 -5.98 -3.30 34.67
C GLY A 939 -7.26 -3.67 33.91
N GLY A 940 -7.49 -4.97 33.72
CA GLY A 940 -8.72 -5.49 33.10
C GLY A 940 -9.98 -5.21 33.92
N GLN A 941 -11.16 -5.32 33.29
CA GLN A 941 -12.45 -5.00 33.90
C GLN A 941 -13.39 -6.21 33.82
N LEU A 942 -13.91 -6.65 34.97
CA LEU A 942 -14.86 -7.76 35.10
C LEU A 942 -16.15 -7.24 35.77
N LYS A 943 -17.24 -7.14 35.01
CA LYS A 943 -18.53 -6.63 35.49
C LYS A 943 -19.65 -7.61 35.16
N SER A 944 -20.44 -7.94 36.18
CA SER A 944 -21.62 -8.83 36.10
C SER A 944 -22.77 -8.25 36.93
N LEU A 945 -24.02 -8.50 36.51
CA LEU A 945 -25.20 -8.20 37.35
C LEU A 945 -25.64 -9.40 38.21
N GLU A 946 -24.90 -10.52 38.17
CA GLU A 946 -25.13 -11.71 38.99
C GLU A 946 -23.93 -12.02 39.90
N ARG A 947 -22.97 -12.84 39.44
CA ARG A 947 -21.82 -13.27 40.23
C ARG A 947 -20.54 -13.36 39.39
N ILE A 948 -19.39 -13.17 40.03
CA ILE A 948 -18.06 -13.41 39.44
C ILE A 948 -17.34 -14.49 40.24
N GLY A 949 -17.09 -15.64 39.63
CA GLY A 949 -16.29 -16.73 40.19
C GLY A 949 -14.89 -16.75 39.60
N LEU A 950 -13.86 -16.64 40.44
CA LEU A 950 -12.44 -16.71 40.07
C LEU A 950 -11.82 -17.92 40.77
N SER A 951 -11.24 -18.85 40.01
CA SER A 951 -10.66 -20.08 40.57
C SER A 951 -9.42 -20.56 39.83
N GLY A 952 -8.47 -21.13 40.57
CA GLY A 952 -7.23 -21.72 40.04
C GLY A 952 -6.40 -22.37 41.13
N ASP A 953 -5.26 -22.97 40.77
CA ASP A 953 -4.24 -23.35 41.76
C ASP A 953 -3.72 -22.12 42.51
N SER A 954 -3.55 -21.00 41.80
CA SER A 954 -3.29 -19.68 42.38
C SER A 954 -3.98 -18.60 41.56
N ILE A 955 -4.29 -17.45 42.18
CA ILE A 955 -4.98 -16.33 41.53
C ILE A 955 -4.09 -15.09 41.65
N ARG A 956 -3.85 -14.40 40.52
CA ARG A 956 -3.17 -13.12 40.46
C ARG A 956 -4.04 -12.07 39.75
N LEU A 957 -4.18 -10.91 40.37
CA LEU A 957 -4.90 -9.73 39.86
C LEU A 957 -3.91 -8.56 39.78
N GLN A 958 -3.85 -7.87 38.64
CA GLN A 958 -2.99 -6.69 38.46
C GLN A 958 -3.81 -5.50 37.95
N GLY A 959 -4.05 -4.53 38.84
CA GLY A 959 -4.94 -3.39 38.62
C GLY A 959 -6.39 -3.75 38.30
N THR A 960 -6.77 -5.02 38.42
CA THR A 960 -8.05 -5.55 37.92
C THR A 960 -9.23 -4.94 38.67
N GLN A 961 -10.25 -4.51 37.93
CA GLN A 961 -11.48 -3.92 38.47
C GLN A 961 -12.60 -4.96 38.39
N VAL A 962 -13.15 -5.38 39.52
CA VAL A 962 -14.17 -6.44 39.63
C VAL A 962 -15.42 -5.88 40.28
N SER A 963 -16.59 -6.06 39.66
CA SER A 963 -17.88 -5.57 40.19
C SER A 963 -19.02 -6.54 39.90
N ALA A 964 -19.62 -7.10 40.95
CA ALA A 964 -20.82 -7.93 40.88
C ALA A 964 -21.50 -8.06 42.26
N PRO A 965 -22.81 -8.37 42.34
CA PRO A 965 -23.47 -8.68 43.61
C PRO A 965 -22.73 -9.71 44.48
N ASP A 966 -22.22 -10.79 43.89
CA ASP A 966 -21.42 -11.80 44.60
C ASP A 966 -20.09 -12.07 43.89
N VAL A 967 -18.97 -12.07 44.62
CA VAL A 967 -17.63 -12.38 44.08
C VAL A 967 -16.95 -13.48 44.91
N ARG A 968 -16.51 -14.56 44.26
CA ARG A 968 -15.77 -15.67 44.91
C ARG A 968 -14.37 -15.80 44.32
N LEU A 969 -13.36 -15.89 45.18
CA LEU A 969 -11.97 -16.19 44.85
C LEU A 969 -11.58 -17.52 45.52
N ASP A 970 -11.08 -18.47 44.73
CA ASP A 970 -10.82 -19.84 45.18
C ASP A 970 -9.45 -20.35 44.68
N ALA A 971 -8.41 -20.19 45.50
CA ALA A 971 -7.05 -20.64 45.22
C ALA A 971 -6.78 -22.01 45.85
N GLN A 972 -6.85 -23.05 45.01
CA GLN A 972 -7.01 -24.46 45.41
C GLN A 972 -5.73 -25.17 45.88
N LYS A 973 -4.55 -24.69 45.48
CA LYS A 973 -3.25 -25.26 45.92
C LYS A 973 -2.24 -24.22 46.44
N GLY A 974 -2.44 -22.95 46.12
CA GLY A 974 -1.55 -21.83 46.43
C GLY A 974 -2.31 -20.59 46.89
N GLY A 975 -1.72 -19.42 46.64
CA GLY A 975 -2.17 -18.14 47.18
C GLY A 975 -3.04 -17.30 46.26
N ILE A 976 -3.58 -16.21 46.84
CA ILE A 976 -4.21 -15.10 46.12
C ILE A 976 -3.28 -13.89 46.18
N GLN A 977 -2.92 -13.30 45.04
CA GLN A 977 -2.11 -12.09 44.95
C GLN A 977 -2.86 -11.01 44.16
N ALA A 978 -3.44 -10.04 44.84
CA ALA A 978 -3.95 -8.84 44.20
C ALA A 978 -2.92 -7.72 44.36
N GLN A 979 -2.47 -7.18 43.24
CA GLN A 979 -1.46 -6.12 43.18
C GLN A 979 -1.93 -4.93 42.34
N SER A 980 -1.30 -3.77 42.54
CA SER A 980 -1.52 -2.61 41.68
C SER A 980 -0.93 -2.81 40.27
N ALA A 981 -1.52 -2.10 39.31
CA ALA A 981 -0.94 -1.85 38.01
C ALA A 981 -0.10 -0.57 38.11
N GLN A 982 1.22 -0.73 38.11
CA GLN A 982 2.19 0.35 38.23
C GLN A 982 2.47 0.96 36.86
N SER A 983 2.07 2.21 36.64
CA SER A 983 2.46 3.02 35.49
C SER A 983 3.71 3.84 35.82
N THR A 984 4.56 4.08 34.82
CA THR A 984 5.84 4.81 35.00
C THR A 984 5.95 5.95 33.99
N GLN A 985 6.48 7.09 34.42
CA GLN A 985 6.44 8.32 33.62
C GLN A 985 7.76 9.10 33.59
N ASN A 986 8.28 9.19 32.38
CA ASN A 986 8.63 10.37 31.58
C ASN A 986 9.52 11.47 32.18
N ARG A 987 10.38 11.98 31.31
CA ARG A 987 11.61 12.71 31.66
C ARG A 987 11.91 13.81 30.66
N LYS A 988 12.66 14.84 31.08
CA LYS A 988 12.94 16.03 30.27
C LYS A 988 14.31 16.59 30.60
N ASN A 989 15.10 16.87 29.57
CA ASN A 989 16.46 17.36 29.71
C ASN A 989 16.71 18.47 28.69
N TRP A 990 17.13 19.64 29.15
CA TRP A 990 17.44 20.82 28.34
C TRP A 990 18.86 21.31 28.64
N ASN A 991 19.58 21.75 27.60
CA ASN A 991 20.87 22.40 27.71
C ASN A 991 21.05 23.54 26.70
N LEU A 992 21.87 24.52 27.10
CA LEU A 992 22.29 25.69 26.33
C LEU A 992 23.78 25.96 26.62
N ASP A 993 24.54 26.25 25.57
CA ASP A 993 25.98 26.54 25.60
C ASP A 993 26.27 27.72 24.64
N LEU A 994 26.84 28.80 25.16
CA LEU A 994 27.15 30.04 24.44
C LEU A 994 28.63 30.41 24.66
N LYS A 995 29.35 30.70 23.58
CA LYS A 995 30.79 31.02 23.59
C LYS A 995 31.07 32.21 22.69
N ALA A 996 31.81 33.21 23.19
CA ALA A 996 32.26 34.36 22.42
C ALA A 996 33.70 34.74 22.77
N GLY A 997 34.48 35.20 21.79
CA GLY A 997 35.86 35.63 22.01
C GLY A 997 36.42 36.53 20.90
N GLY A 998 37.27 37.49 21.28
CA GLY A 998 37.91 38.40 20.33
C GLY A 998 39.13 39.14 20.88
N ASN A 999 39.95 39.69 19.98
CA ASN A 999 41.24 40.31 20.26
C ASN A 999 41.44 41.58 19.41
N LEU A 1000 42.01 42.66 19.99
CA LEU A 1000 42.09 44.00 19.38
C LEU A 1000 43.48 44.65 19.62
N GLY A 1001 44.07 45.34 18.63
CA GLY A 1001 45.32 46.11 18.84
C GLY A 1001 45.63 47.24 17.84
N SER A 1002 46.51 48.20 18.20
CA SER A 1002 46.75 49.44 17.42
C SER A 1002 48.09 50.21 17.60
N SER A 1003 48.62 50.84 16.53
CA SER A 1003 49.86 51.67 16.52
C SER A 1003 49.77 53.02 15.76
N THR A 1004 50.49 54.05 16.23
CA THR A 1004 50.56 55.47 15.75
C THR A 1004 52.01 55.97 15.63
N PRO A 1005 52.41 56.71 14.57
CA PRO A 1005 52.98 58.06 14.81
C PRO A 1005 52.36 59.32 14.09
N ASN A 1006 52.13 60.35 14.92
CA ASN A 1006 52.53 61.78 14.84
C ASN A 1006 52.05 62.73 13.70
N ALA A 1007 51.68 64.00 13.95
CA ALA A 1007 51.99 64.85 15.11
C ALA A 1007 50.89 65.90 15.40
N SER A 1008 50.25 65.82 16.56
CA SER A 1008 50.15 66.88 17.60
C SER A 1008 49.24 66.38 18.73
N GLU A 1009 49.68 66.53 19.97
CA GLU A 1009 49.02 66.06 21.22
C GLU A 1009 49.00 64.53 21.46
N ASP A 1010 48.91 64.12 22.73
CA ASP A 1010 49.69 63.00 23.31
C ASP A 1010 49.03 61.60 23.38
N VAL A 1011 49.85 60.62 23.80
CA VAL A 1011 49.80 59.18 23.46
C VAL A 1011 49.07 58.28 24.47
N ALA A 1012 48.31 57.28 23.98
CA ALA A 1012 48.29 55.91 24.53
C ALA A 1012 47.70 54.87 23.55
N SER A 1013 48.48 53.85 23.16
CA SER A 1013 47.97 52.63 22.52
C SER A 1013 47.47 51.64 23.57
N ASN A 1014 46.45 50.81 23.25
CA ASN A 1014 45.98 49.78 24.17
C ASN A 1014 45.34 48.59 23.42
N ASP A 1015 45.95 47.42 23.57
CA ASP A 1015 45.45 46.15 23.04
C ASP A 1015 44.53 45.48 24.07
N HIS A 1016 43.39 44.94 23.61
CA HIS A 1016 42.35 44.37 24.48
C HIS A 1016 41.82 43.05 23.91
N GLY A 1017 41.91 41.98 24.71
CA GLY A 1017 41.35 40.66 24.42
C GLY A 1017 40.32 40.23 25.48
N LEU A 1018 39.17 39.72 25.04
CA LEU A 1018 38.00 39.42 25.87
C LEU A 1018 37.32 38.12 25.39
N ASN A 1019 37.08 37.18 26.32
CA ASN A 1019 36.27 35.98 26.09
C ASN A 1019 35.14 35.87 27.13
N ALA A 1020 33.99 35.33 26.70
CA ALA A 1020 32.79 35.11 27.51
C ALA A 1020 32.19 33.72 27.22
N GLU A 1021 31.76 33.00 28.27
CA GLU A 1021 31.08 31.72 28.17
C GLU A 1021 29.85 31.70 29.10
N ALA A 1022 28.75 31.10 28.63
CA ALA A 1022 27.53 30.91 29.41
C ALA A 1022 26.90 29.54 29.12
N LYS A 1023 26.57 28.78 30.16
CA LYS A 1023 25.89 27.49 30.08
C LYS A 1023 24.68 27.45 31.01
N VAL A 1024 23.63 26.77 30.56
CA VAL A 1024 22.39 26.62 31.32
C VAL A 1024 21.82 25.22 31.07
N GLY A 1025 21.33 24.56 32.10
CA GLY A 1025 20.73 23.23 32.02
C GLY A 1025 19.52 23.07 32.93
N VAL A 1026 18.59 22.19 32.55
CA VAL A 1026 17.41 21.81 33.34
C VAL A 1026 17.11 20.33 33.10
N ASP A 1027 17.06 19.52 34.16
CA ASP A 1027 16.65 18.10 34.11
C ASP A 1027 15.43 17.89 35.03
N TYR A 1028 14.46 17.13 34.53
CA TYR A 1028 13.15 16.91 35.12
C TYR A 1028 12.67 15.52 34.66
N LEU A 1029 13.18 14.47 35.32
CA LEU A 1029 12.49 13.19 35.43
C LEU A 1029 11.36 13.34 36.44
N ASP A 1030 10.25 12.60 36.26
CA ASP A 1030 9.64 11.78 37.34
C ASP A 1030 8.11 11.48 37.18
N SER A 1031 7.73 10.21 37.37
CA SER A 1031 6.60 9.73 38.20
C SER A 1031 6.50 8.19 38.18
N THR A 1032 5.88 7.61 39.21
CA THR A 1032 5.20 6.31 39.15
C THR A 1032 3.83 6.43 39.79
N THR A 1033 2.83 5.75 39.24
CA THR A 1033 1.46 5.77 39.75
C THR A 1033 0.88 4.37 39.85
N GLU A 1034 0.15 4.10 40.92
CA GLU A 1034 -0.34 2.77 41.29
C GLU A 1034 -1.87 2.71 41.15
N GLN A 1035 -2.37 2.00 40.13
CA GLN A 1035 -3.80 1.66 40.04
C GLN A 1035 -4.06 0.40 40.86
N ASN A 1036 -4.78 0.48 41.98
CA ASN A 1036 -5.07 -0.71 42.78
C ASN A 1036 -5.97 -1.71 42.03
N SER A 1037 -5.78 -3.01 42.31
CA SER A 1037 -6.83 -4.01 42.03
C SER A 1037 -8.03 -3.75 42.96
N GLN A 1038 -9.23 -3.60 42.43
CA GLN A 1038 -10.44 -3.31 43.22
C GLN A 1038 -11.50 -4.39 43.02
N ILE A 1039 -12.14 -4.80 44.11
CA ILE A 1039 -13.29 -5.71 44.13
C ILE A 1039 -14.43 -5.02 44.86
N THR A 1040 -15.55 -4.80 44.17
CA THR A 1040 -16.75 -4.14 44.71
C THR A 1040 -17.94 -5.10 44.64
N ALA A 1041 -18.55 -5.46 45.77
CA ALA A 1041 -19.62 -6.46 45.78
C ALA A 1041 -20.68 -6.30 46.89
N GLY A 1042 -21.77 -7.06 46.78
CA GLY A 1042 -22.67 -7.34 47.90
C GLY A 1042 -22.03 -8.35 48.87
N SER A 1043 -21.47 -9.44 48.37
CA SER A 1043 -20.65 -10.37 49.15
C SER A 1043 -19.34 -10.74 48.45
N VAL A 1044 -18.28 -10.95 49.24
CA VAL A 1044 -16.99 -11.47 48.79
C VAL A 1044 -16.61 -12.70 49.60
N GLU A 1045 -16.36 -13.80 48.90
CA GLU A 1045 -15.79 -15.02 49.48
C GLU A 1045 -14.33 -15.20 49.03
N LEU A 1046 -13.39 -15.20 49.97
CA LEU A 1046 -11.95 -15.25 49.71
C LEU A 1046 -11.34 -16.52 50.34
N ASN A 1047 -11.11 -17.53 49.50
CA ASN A 1047 -10.58 -18.83 49.91
C ASN A 1047 -9.19 -19.05 49.31
N SER A 1048 -8.18 -19.20 50.17
CA SER A 1048 -6.78 -19.39 49.81
C SER A 1048 -6.16 -20.53 50.62
N THR A 1049 -5.59 -21.51 49.93
CA THR A 1049 -4.83 -22.62 50.56
C THR A 1049 -3.38 -22.25 50.86
N GLY A 1050 -2.88 -21.15 50.29
CA GLY A 1050 -1.63 -20.48 50.68
C GLY A 1050 -1.88 -19.08 51.27
N ASP A 1051 -0.88 -18.20 51.13
CA ASP A 1051 -0.97 -16.79 51.56
C ASP A 1051 -1.94 -15.97 50.69
N ALA A 1052 -2.60 -14.98 51.31
CA ALA A 1052 -3.35 -13.93 50.62
C ALA A 1052 -2.60 -12.60 50.73
N GLN A 1053 -2.22 -12.02 49.58
CA GLN A 1053 -1.44 -10.78 49.47
C GLN A 1053 -2.24 -9.73 48.70
N LEU A 1054 -2.55 -8.61 49.35
CA LEU A 1054 -3.27 -7.46 48.81
C LEU A 1054 -2.34 -6.23 48.79
N ALA A 1055 -1.45 -6.15 47.81
CA ALA A 1055 -0.38 -5.16 47.71
C ALA A 1055 -0.71 -4.09 46.66
N GLY A 1056 -1.50 -3.09 47.06
CA GLY A 1056 -2.17 -2.19 46.11
C GLY A 1056 -3.49 -2.82 45.67
N ALA A 1057 -4.31 -3.22 46.64
CA ALA A 1057 -5.60 -3.85 46.38
C ALA A 1057 -6.65 -3.51 47.45
N ARG A 1058 -7.90 -3.36 47.01
CA ARG A 1058 -9.02 -2.94 47.84
C ARG A 1058 -10.24 -3.82 47.61
N ILE A 1059 -10.84 -4.29 48.70
CA ILE A 1059 -12.09 -5.05 48.69
C ILE A 1059 -13.14 -4.20 49.42
N ASP A 1060 -14.19 -3.79 48.72
CA ASP A 1060 -15.35 -3.08 49.26
C ASP A 1060 -16.59 -3.95 49.10
N ALA A 1061 -17.13 -4.47 50.19
CA ALA A 1061 -18.28 -5.38 50.16
C ALA A 1061 -19.35 -5.04 51.20
N GLY A 1062 -20.56 -5.58 51.00
CA GLY A 1062 -21.52 -5.75 52.08
C GLY A 1062 -20.99 -6.72 53.13
N LYS A 1063 -20.58 -7.93 52.72
CA LYS A 1063 -19.98 -8.93 53.61
C LYS A 1063 -18.70 -9.51 53.00
N VAL A 1064 -17.63 -9.62 53.78
CA VAL A 1064 -16.42 -10.35 53.40
C VAL A 1064 -16.28 -11.61 54.25
N SER A 1065 -16.04 -12.77 53.64
CA SER A 1065 -15.82 -14.01 54.38
C SER A 1065 -14.89 -14.99 53.66
N GLY A 1066 -14.40 -16.03 54.35
CA GLY A 1066 -13.62 -17.11 53.72
C GLY A 1066 -12.50 -17.65 54.61
N THR A 1067 -11.57 -18.40 54.02
CA THR A 1067 -10.44 -19.04 54.72
C THR A 1067 -9.11 -18.72 54.05
N VAL A 1068 -8.10 -18.28 54.80
CA VAL A 1068 -6.72 -18.13 54.34
C VAL A 1068 -5.83 -19.06 55.18
N ALA A 1069 -5.39 -20.17 54.62
CA ALA A 1069 -4.60 -21.15 55.37
C ALA A 1069 -3.18 -20.65 55.70
N GLY A 1070 -2.63 -19.74 54.88
CA GLY A 1070 -1.37 -19.04 55.12
C GLY A 1070 -1.55 -17.71 55.85
N ASN A 1071 -0.66 -16.76 55.57
CA ASN A 1071 -0.69 -15.39 56.08
C ASN A 1071 -1.64 -14.51 55.25
N LEU A 1072 -2.21 -13.47 55.88
CA LEU A 1072 -2.93 -12.39 55.20
C LEU A 1072 -2.08 -11.11 55.27
N SER A 1073 -1.62 -10.61 54.14
CA SER A 1073 -0.90 -9.33 54.05
C SER A 1073 -1.72 -8.32 53.25
N VAL A 1074 -1.90 -7.11 53.79
CA VAL A 1074 -2.56 -5.99 53.12
C VAL A 1074 -1.64 -4.77 53.19
N GLU A 1075 -1.22 -4.28 52.03
CA GLU A 1075 -0.20 -3.23 51.89
C GLU A 1075 -0.67 -2.15 50.92
N SER A 1076 -0.79 -0.92 51.40
CA SER A 1076 -0.99 0.25 50.54
C SER A 1076 0.29 0.60 49.78
N ARG A 1077 0.18 0.73 48.46
CA ARG A 1077 1.28 1.17 47.58
C ARG A 1077 1.27 2.68 47.46
N GLN A 1078 2.44 3.27 47.23
CA GLN A 1078 2.61 4.72 47.14
C GLN A 1078 2.86 5.09 45.68
N ASP A 1079 2.10 6.06 45.19
CA ASP A 1079 2.53 6.86 44.04
C ASP A 1079 3.81 7.58 44.47
N HIS A 1080 4.91 7.28 43.77
CA HIS A 1080 6.18 7.96 43.97
C HIS A 1080 6.33 9.05 42.91
N GLN A 1081 6.58 10.26 43.37
CA GLN A 1081 6.84 11.42 42.54
C GLN A 1081 7.97 12.24 43.18
N THR A 1082 9.00 12.67 42.45
CA THR A 1082 9.93 13.76 42.80
C THR A 1082 11.23 13.84 41.99
N THR A 1083 11.33 14.66 40.91
CA THR A 1083 12.50 15.54 40.72
C THR A 1083 12.25 16.80 39.87
N ALA A 1084 12.97 17.89 40.20
CA ALA A 1084 13.21 19.02 39.31
C ALA A 1084 14.60 19.62 39.58
N LYS A 1085 15.35 20.01 38.53
CA LYS A 1085 16.71 20.56 38.64
C LYS A 1085 16.95 21.65 37.59
N ALA A 1086 17.60 22.74 37.98
CA ALA A 1086 18.03 23.83 37.12
C ALA A 1086 19.43 24.31 37.50
N ASP A 1087 20.28 24.58 36.50
CA ASP A 1087 21.67 25.00 36.65
C ASP A 1087 22.04 26.12 35.67
N LEU A 1088 22.91 27.05 36.11
CA LEU A 1088 23.36 28.23 35.37
C LEU A 1088 24.83 28.52 35.71
N ASP A 1089 25.66 28.69 34.68
CA ASP A 1089 27.10 28.96 34.77
C ASP A 1089 27.51 30.08 33.82
N LEU A 1090 28.18 31.13 34.33
CA LEU A 1090 28.56 32.33 33.59
C LEU A 1090 30.01 32.71 33.89
N GLY A 1091 30.82 33.00 32.87
CA GLY A 1091 32.24 33.36 33.04
C GLY A 1091 32.79 34.38 32.03
N LEU A 1092 33.67 35.26 32.51
CA LEU A 1092 34.39 36.27 31.71
C LEU A 1092 35.90 36.23 31.98
N THR A 1093 36.72 36.49 30.95
CA THR A 1093 38.18 36.63 31.12
C THR A 1093 38.74 37.78 30.27
N GLY A 1094 39.51 38.70 30.87
CA GLY A 1094 40.18 39.81 30.16
C GLY A 1094 41.47 40.30 30.84
N LYS A 1095 42.34 40.96 30.05
CA LYS A 1095 43.66 41.51 30.47
C LYS A 1095 43.82 42.98 30.06
N LYS A 1096 44.56 43.81 30.82
CA LYS A 1096 44.76 45.25 30.52
C LYS A 1096 46.11 45.82 31.04
N ALA A 1097 46.71 46.76 30.30
CA ALA A 1097 47.91 47.52 30.67
C ALA A 1097 47.63 49.02 31.02
N ALA A 1098 48.62 49.73 31.55
CA ALA A 1098 48.49 51.03 32.25
C ALA A 1098 48.96 52.27 31.42
N PRO A 1099 48.54 53.51 31.79
CA PRO A 1099 48.49 54.68 30.88
C PRO A 1099 49.66 55.69 31.00
N VAL A 1100 49.63 56.75 30.17
CA VAL A 1100 50.54 57.91 30.19
C VAL A 1100 49.79 59.24 30.42
N ASP A 1101 50.49 60.15 31.10
CA ASP A 1101 50.19 61.52 31.57
C ASP A 1101 50.10 62.60 30.43
N GLN A 1102 49.79 63.90 30.60
CA GLN A 1102 49.13 64.76 31.63
C GLN A 1102 48.89 66.16 31.01
N ASP A 1103 47.75 66.81 31.31
CA ASP A 1103 47.62 68.23 31.70
C ASP A 1103 46.14 68.66 31.66
N LYS A 1104 45.49 69.27 32.67
CA LYS A 1104 45.96 69.80 33.96
C LYS A 1104 45.17 69.19 35.13
N LEU A 1105 45.82 69.09 36.30
CA LEU A 1105 45.41 68.23 37.41
C LEU A 1105 44.16 68.68 38.19
N ALA A 1106 43.41 67.68 38.66
CA ALA A 1106 42.81 67.65 40.01
C ALA A 1106 42.79 66.19 40.54
N GLU A 1107 42.76 66.03 41.86
CA GLU A 1107 43.17 64.83 42.60
C GLU A 1107 42.25 63.59 42.50
N ASN A 1108 42.82 62.44 42.91
CA ASN A 1108 42.16 61.21 43.38
C ASN A 1108 41.52 60.25 42.36
N ALA A 1109 42.34 59.33 41.83
CA ALA A 1109 41.89 57.98 41.46
C ALA A 1109 43.02 56.95 41.65
N GLY A 1110 42.99 56.18 42.75
CA GLY A 1110 43.92 55.08 42.98
C GLY A 1110 43.34 53.73 42.54
N LEU A 1111 44.07 52.96 41.72
CA LEU A 1111 44.17 51.49 41.71
C LEU A 1111 44.98 51.03 40.47
N LYS A 1112 46.11 50.35 40.67
CA LYS A 1112 46.95 49.76 39.60
C LYS A 1112 46.69 48.25 39.47
N GLY A 1113 46.50 47.78 38.24
CA GLY A 1113 46.76 46.42 37.74
C GLY A 1113 46.23 45.20 38.52
N LEU A 1114 45.10 44.64 38.07
CA LEU A 1114 44.62 43.29 38.45
C LEU A 1114 43.96 42.60 37.24
N ASP A 1115 44.32 41.34 36.96
CA ASP A 1115 43.61 40.48 36.00
C ASP A 1115 42.23 40.09 36.57
N TYR A 1116 41.18 40.17 35.75
CA TYR A 1116 39.79 40.04 36.22
C TYR A 1116 39.08 38.83 35.60
N LYS A 1117 38.60 37.92 36.45
CA LYS A 1117 37.84 36.72 36.09
C LYS A 1117 36.60 36.52 36.98
N PRO A 1118 35.51 37.28 36.78
CA PRO A 1118 34.26 37.04 37.49
C PRO A 1118 33.57 35.77 36.95
N THR A 1119 33.00 34.98 37.85
CA THR A 1119 32.08 33.90 37.52
C THR A 1119 30.84 34.00 38.41
N LEU A 1120 29.70 33.55 37.91
CA LEU A 1120 28.39 33.57 38.58
C LEU A 1120 27.71 32.22 38.34
N LYS A 1121 27.30 31.56 39.43
CA LYS A 1121 26.62 30.26 39.40
C LYS A 1121 25.31 30.30 40.19
N PHE A 1122 24.31 29.59 39.69
CA PHE A 1122 23.02 29.38 40.34
C PHE A 1122 22.55 27.95 40.10
N ASP A 1123 22.07 27.32 41.16
CA ASP A 1123 21.53 25.97 41.17
C ASP A 1123 20.21 25.97 41.96
N GLY A 1124 19.16 25.42 41.37
CA GLY A 1124 17.84 25.30 41.99
C GLY A 1124 17.23 23.94 41.70
N ALA A 1125 17.00 23.13 42.73
CA ALA A 1125 16.39 21.80 42.62
C ALA A 1125 15.28 21.63 43.66
N TYR A 1126 14.28 20.79 43.34
CA TYR A 1126 12.96 20.82 44.01
C TYR A 1126 12.18 19.49 43.93
N ALA A 1127 11.33 19.32 44.95
CA ALA A 1127 10.29 18.30 45.17
C ALA A 1127 10.73 16.84 45.40
N TYR A 1128 9.93 16.20 46.25
CA TYR A 1128 9.82 14.79 46.59
C TYR A 1128 8.42 14.57 47.20
N LYS A 1129 7.73 13.50 46.81
CA LYS A 1129 6.37 13.19 47.21
C LYS A 1129 6.10 11.69 47.11
N ASP A 1130 6.06 11.03 48.27
CA ASP A 1130 5.49 9.69 48.41
C ASP A 1130 4.07 9.82 48.93
N SER A 1131 3.08 9.36 48.17
CA SER A 1131 1.68 9.40 48.60
C SER A 1131 0.92 8.15 48.18
N VAL A 1132 0.22 7.53 49.13
CA VAL A 1132 -0.83 6.56 48.78
C VAL A 1132 -1.99 7.32 48.13
N GLY A 1133 -2.21 7.13 46.83
CA GLY A 1133 -3.38 7.65 46.12
C GLY A 1133 -4.65 6.87 46.43
N GLN A 1134 -4.54 5.54 46.59
CA GLN A 1134 -5.63 4.65 46.98
C GLN A 1134 -5.19 3.70 48.10
N ALA A 1135 -5.80 3.84 49.29
CA ALA A 1135 -5.51 2.96 50.41
C ALA A 1135 -6.02 1.53 50.14
N SER A 1136 -5.12 0.56 50.32
CA SER A 1136 -5.46 -0.87 50.33
C SER A 1136 -6.18 -1.22 51.62
N GLY A 1137 -7.08 -2.21 51.55
CA GLY A 1137 -7.93 -2.55 52.68
C GLY A 1137 -9.07 -3.50 52.32
N ILE A 1138 -9.76 -3.93 53.37
CA ILE A 1138 -10.93 -4.82 53.30
C ILE A 1138 -12.06 -4.14 54.07
N SER A 1139 -13.14 -3.78 53.38
CA SER A 1139 -14.32 -3.15 53.95
C SER A 1139 -15.51 -4.08 53.80
N GLY A 1140 -16.17 -4.43 54.90
CA GLY A 1140 -17.38 -5.25 54.92
C GLY A 1140 -18.46 -4.56 55.75
N SER A 1141 -19.41 -3.85 55.14
CA SER A 1141 -20.38 -3.03 55.91
C SER A 1141 -21.18 -3.84 56.93
N GLN A 1142 -21.54 -5.10 56.62
CA GLN A 1142 -22.26 -6.05 57.45
C GLN A 1142 -21.34 -7.06 58.19
N GLY A 1143 -20.02 -6.98 58.00
CA GLY A 1143 -19.03 -7.84 58.68
C GLY A 1143 -17.88 -8.32 57.79
N VAL A 1144 -16.76 -8.62 58.44
CA VAL A 1144 -15.59 -9.32 57.84
C VAL A 1144 -15.30 -10.56 58.69
N ASN A 1145 -15.36 -11.76 58.12
CA ASN A 1145 -15.07 -13.03 58.81
C ASN A 1145 -14.13 -13.91 57.99
N LEU A 1146 -12.83 -13.70 58.16
CA LEU A 1146 -11.76 -14.41 57.45
C LEU A 1146 -11.02 -15.31 58.43
N GLN A 1147 -11.10 -16.63 58.26
CA GLN A 1147 -10.35 -17.55 59.11
C GLN A 1147 -8.89 -17.62 58.61
N VAL A 1148 -7.97 -16.91 59.26
CA VAL A 1148 -6.56 -16.79 58.86
C VAL A 1148 -5.69 -17.71 59.73
N GLY A 1149 -5.08 -18.73 59.11
CA GLY A 1149 -4.25 -19.74 59.82
C GLY A 1149 -2.84 -19.26 60.17
N GLY A 1150 -2.32 -18.26 59.46
CA GLY A 1150 -1.02 -17.62 59.71
C GLY A 1150 -1.14 -16.31 60.51
N ASN A 1151 -0.25 -15.35 60.21
CA ASN A 1151 -0.32 -14.00 60.77
C ASN A 1151 -1.10 -13.06 59.82
N THR A 1152 -1.66 -11.99 60.37
CA THR A 1152 -2.21 -10.86 59.59
C THR A 1152 -1.25 -9.67 59.68
N GLN A 1153 -0.85 -9.11 58.54
CA GLN A 1153 0.01 -7.94 58.44
C GLN A 1153 -0.69 -6.81 57.68
N LEU A 1154 -0.75 -5.62 58.30
CA LEU A 1154 -1.41 -4.44 57.74
C LEU A 1154 -0.41 -3.27 57.62
N THR A 1155 -0.08 -2.86 56.39
CA THR A 1155 0.89 -1.80 56.09
C THR A 1155 0.22 -0.64 55.36
N GLY A 1156 0.05 0.51 56.02
CA GLY A 1156 -0.81 1.60 55.55
C GLY A 1156 -2.25 1.18 55.23
N ALA A 1157 -2.78 0.12 55.84
CA ALA A 1157 -4.00 -0.56 55.39
C ALA A 1157 -4.96 -0.86 56.55
N ARG A 1158 -6.27 -0.89 56.24
CA ARG A 1158 -7.31 -1.10 57.25
C ARG A 1158 -8.26 -2.24 56.89
N ILE A 1159 -8.75 -2.93 57.91
CA ILE A 1159 -9.90 -3.84 57.81
C ILE A 1159 -11.05 -3.20 58.60
N VAL A 1160 -12.19 -2.97 57.95
CA VAL A 1160 -13.27 -2.13 58.49
C VAL A 1160 -14.61 -2.86 58.40
N SER A 1161 -15.42 -2.75 59.46
CA SER A 1161 -16.85 -3.06 59.40
C SER A 1161 -17.68 -1.96 60.05
N ALA A 1162 -18.79 -1.58 59.41
CA ALA A 1162 -19.60 -0.41 59.76
C ALA A 1162 -20.82 -0.76 60.64
N GLU A 1163 -21.43 -1.92 60.40
CA GLU A 1163 -22.62 -2.44 61.08
C GLU A 1163 -22.38 -3.88 61.61
N GLY A 1164 -21.12 -4.35 61.57
CA GLY A 1164 -20.76 -5.74 61.88
C GLY A 1164 -19.39 -5.86 62.56
N ARG A 1165 -18.99 -7.11 62.82
CA ARG A 1165 -17.72 -7.44 63.49
C ARG A 1165 -16.62 -7.76 62.46
N VAL A 1166 -15.36 -7.52 62.84
CA VAL A 1166 -14.18 -8.10 62.17
C VAL A 1166 -13.71 -9.32 62.97
N ASP A 1167 -13.69 -10.48 62.32
CA ASP A 1167 -13.17 -11.75 62.84
C ASP A 1167 -12.07 -12.27 61.90
N LEU A 1168 -10.91 -12.61 62.47
CA LEU A 1168 -9.71 -13.04 61.77
C LEU A 1168 -9.23 -14.45 62.18
N GLY A 1169 -10.04 -15.22 62.94
CA GLY A 1169 -9.76 -16.63 63.27
C GLY A 1169 -8.48 -16.85 64.09
N ASP A 1170 -8.39 -16.22 65.27
CA ASP A 1170 -7.23 -16.25 66.19
C ASP A 1170 -5.88 -15.73 65.64
N SER A 1171 -5.84 -15.26 64.39
CA SER A 1171 -4.63 -14.70 63.75
C SER A 1171 -4.00 -13.55 64.54
N ARG A 1172 -2.66 -13.57 64.61
CA ARG A 1172 -1.88 -12.49 65.21
C ARG A 1172 -1.78 -11.31 64.24
N VAL A 1173 -2.51 -10.24 64.53
CA VAL A 1173 -2.46 -8.99 63.79
C VAL A 1173 -1.18 -8.20 64.12
N SER A 1174 -0.51 -7.72 63.08
CA SER A 1174 0.63 -6.80 63.14
C SER A 1174 0.37 -5.59 62.26
N THR A 1175 0.56 -4.39 62.80
CA THR A 1175 0.28 -3.13 62.10
C THR A 1175 1.57 -2.34 61.89
N THR A 1176 1.75 -1.84 60.67
CA THR A 1176 2.83 -0.93 60.28
C THR A 1176 2.20 0.32 59.68
N THR A 1177 2.36 1.46 60.35
CA THR A 1177 1.89 2.76 59.84
C THR A 1177 2.74 3.19 58.65
N LEU A 1178 2.08 3.60 57.56
CA LEU A 1178 2.76 4.11 56.36
C LEU A 1178 2.74 5.64 56.38
N SER A 1179 3.85 6.29 56.06
CA SER A 1179 3.92 7.77 56.02
C SER A 1179 3.82 8.29 54.59
N HIS A 1180 2.83 9.14 54.32
CA HIS A 1180 2.94 10.11 53.24
C HIS A 1180 4.03 11.11 53.58
N GLN A 1181 4.86 11.45 52.59
CA GLN A 1181 5.94 12.42 52.74
C GLN A 1181 5.91 13.37 51.54
N ASP A 1182 5.48 14.61 51.75
CA ASP A 1182 5.58 15.71 50.78
C ASP A 1182 6.70 16.65 51.26
N TYR A 1183 7.84 16.57 50.60
CA TYR A 1183 9.04 17.34 50.91
C TYR A 1183 9.47 18.14 49.70
N SER A 1184 9.67 19.45 49.88
CA SER A 1184 10.21 20.25 48.80
C SER A 1184 11.06 21.41 49.28
N VAL A 1185 12.15 21.67 48.58
CA VAL A 1185 13.12 22.74 48.89
C VAL A 1185 13.37 23.56 47.63
N LYS A 1186 13.67 24.86 47.79
CA LYS A 1186 14.19 25.74 46.73
C LYS A 1186 15.30 26.64 47.30
N ALA A 1187 16.35 26.88 46.50
CA ALA A 1187 17.56 27.60 46.90
C ALA A 1187 18.19 28.37 45.72
N GLY A 1188 19.25 29.17 45.95
CA GLY A 1188 20.16 29.64 44.90
C GLY A 1188 21.10 30.81 45.22
N LEU A 1189 22.05 31.02 44.28
CA LEU A 1189 22.91 32.19 44.00
C LEU A 1189 24.29 32.34 44.71
N VAL A 1190 25.38 32.41 43.91
CA VAL A 1190 26.78 32.67 44.34
C VAL A 1190 27.38 33.87 43.60
N LEU A 1191 28.00 34.83 44.33
CA LEU A 1191 28.52 36.11 43.80
C LEU A 1191 30.06 36.23 43.90
N PRO A 1192 30.73 37.05 43.05
CA PRO A 1192 32.20 37.12 42.93
C PRO A 1192 32.92 37.82 44.10
N HIS A 1193 34.17 37.41 44.37
CA HIS A 1193 35.02 38.02 45.40
C HIS A 1193 35.67 39.36 44.96
N LYS A 1194 35.72 40.32 45.89
CA LYS A 1194 36.28 41.67 45.73
C LYS A 1194 37.48 41.84 46.69
N PRO A 1195 38.60 42.47 46.29
CA PRO A 1195 39.61 42.94 47.24
C PRO A 1195 39.01 43.96 48.22
N ALA A 1196 39.39 43.88 49.49
CA ALA A 1196 38.66 44.55 50.56
C ALA A 1196 38.93 46.06 50.68
N THR A 1197 37.85 46.84 50.67
CA THR A 1197 37.60 47.88 51.69
C THR A 1197 36.09 48.05 51.88
N GLU A 1198 35.73 48.22 53.15
CA GLU A 1198 34.44 48.42 53.85
C GLU A 1198 33.22 48.95 53.06
N GLY A 1199 31.98 48.63 53.42
CA GLY A 1199 31.49 47.76 54.49
C GLY A 1199 29.96 47.84 54.62
N GLY A 1200 29.30 46.70 54.86
CA GLY A 1200 27.84 46.63 55.05
C GLY A 1200 27.43 45.22 55.49
N LYS A 1201 26.73 45.10 56.63
CA LYS A 1201 26.36 43.80 57.22
C LYS A 1201 25.13 43.21 56.51
N PRO A 1202 25.07 41.89 56.28
CA PRO A 1202 23.85 41.25 55.79
C PRO A 1202 22.79 41.22 56.89
N GLU A 1203 21.63 41.82 56.64
CA GLU A 1203 20.42 41.57 57.44
C GLU A 1203 19.81 40.20 57.10
N VAL A 1204 19.19 39.58 58.09
CA VAL A 1204 18.47 38.31 57.99
C VAL A 1204 16.98 38.58 58.19
N SER A 1205 16.12 38.03 57.33
CA SER A 1205 14.67 38.16 57.45
C SER A 1205 13.94 36.85 57.18
N PHE A 1206 12.77 36.69 57.79
CA PHE A 1206 11.93 35.49 57.77
C PHE A 1206 10.58 35.84 57.11
N PRO A 1207 10.43 35.73 55.77
CA PRO A 1207 9.29 36.27 55.04
C PRO A 1207 8.02 35.38 55.07
N GLY A 1208 8.08 34.20 55.69
CA GLY A 1208 6.98 33.25 55.84
C GLY A 1208 7.43 32.02 56.64
N GLY A 1209 6.47 31.23 57.15
CA GLY A 1209 6.68 30.20 58.19
C GLY A 1209 7.88 29.27 57.98
N ASP A 1210 8.14 28.87 56.73
CA ASP A 1210 9.15 27.86 56.36
C ASP A 1210 10.25 28.41 55.43
N SER A 1211 10.62 29.69 55.57
CA SER A 1211 11.60 30.35 54.68
C SER A 1211 12.55 31.34 55.37
N ILE A 1212 13.79 31.40 54.89
CA ILE A 1212 14.88 32.22 55.46
C ILE A 1212 15.62 32.96 54.34
N LYS A 1213 15.88 34.25 54.55
CA LYS A 1213 16.67 35.09 53.63
C LYS A 1213 17.91 35.66 54.33
N VAL A 1214 19.08 35.46 53.74
CA VAL A 1214 20.40 35.88 54.28
C VAL A 1214 21.19 36.57 53.18
N GLY A 1215 21.29 37.91 53.24
CA GLY A 1215 21.95 38.69 52.20
C GLY A 1215 21.39 38.40 50.80
N PRO A 1216 22.23 38.00 49.81
CA PRO A 1216 21.77 37.70 48.45
C PRO A 1216 21.05 36.34 48.29
N VAL A 1217 21.03 35.49 49.32
CA VAL A 1217 20.52 34.10 49.26
C VAL A 1217 19.12 34.01 49.88
N THR A 1218 18.22 33.24 49.24
CA THR A 1218 16.88 32.92 49.74
C THR A 1218 16.66 31.41 49.73
N LEU A 1219 16.13 30.87 50.83
CA LEU A 1219 15.81 29.46 51.01
C LEU A 1219 14.36 29.31 51.48
N GLY A 1220 13.66 28.31 50.96
CA GLY A 1220 12.33 27.93 51.42
C GLY A 1220 12.15 26.42 51.34
N GLY A 1221 11.47 25.85 52.34
CA GLY A 1221 11.13 24.43 52.41
C GLY A 1221 9.64 24.22 52.66
N ARG A 1222 9.15 23.03 52.34
CA ARG A 1222 7.89 22.47 52.84
C ARG A 1222 8.17 21.04 53.27
N PHE A 1223 7.63 20.65 54.41
CA PHE A 1223 7.64 19.28 54.91
C PHE A 1223 6.25 18.99 55.51
N ASP A 1224 5.50 18.12 54.85
CA ASP A 1224 4.20 17.64 55.32
C ASP A 1224 4.28 16.11 55.43
N SER A 1225 3.99 15.59 56.61
CA SER A 1225 4.09 14.16 56.91
C SER A 1225 2.79 13.69 57.54
N GLN A 1226 2.01 12.90 56.81
CA GLN A 1226 0.74 12.36 57.28
C GLN A 1226 0.85 10.84 57.43
N SER A 1227 0.46 10.33 58.60
CA SER A 1227 0.50 8.91 58.90
C SER A 1227 -0.79 8.23 58.43
N LEU A 1228 -0.71 7.41 57.38
CA LEU A 1228 -1.75 6.45 57.03
C LEU A 1228 -1.70 5.29 58.04
N GLN A 1229 -2.53 5.42 59.08
CA GLN A 1229 -2.61 4.46 60.18
C GLN A 1229 -3.23 3.14 59.73
N SER A 1230 -2.52 2.04 59.99
CA SER A 1230 -3.06 0.68 59.86
C SER A 1230 -3.83 0.25 61.10
N GLY A 1231 -4.90 -0.52 60.92
CA GLY A 1231 -5.71 -0.99 62.04
C GLY A 1231 -6.93 -1.81 61.62
N ILE A 1232 -7.69 -2.19 62.63
CA ILE A 1232 -9.02 -2.79 62.50
C ILE A 1232 -10.02 -1.79 63.10
N ASP A 1233 -11.05 -1.43 62.34
CA ASP A 1233 -12.13 -0.56 62.81
C ASP A 1233 -13.45 -1.37 62.85
N GLU A 1234 -14.06 -1.42 64.03
CA GLU A 1234 -15.34 -2.09 64.29
C GLU A 1234 -16.24 -1.11 65.06
N ASP A 1235 -17.36 -0.70 64.48
CA ASP A 1235 -18.36 0.11 65.20
C ASP A 1235 -19.24 -0.84 66.05
N ALA A 1236 -18.80 -1.07 67.29
CA ALA A 1236 -19.46 -1.99 68.22
C ALA A 1236 -20.68 -1.33 68.89
N SER A 1237 -21.82 -1.29 68.18
CA SER A 1237 -23.15 -0.89 68.70
C SER A 1237 -24.07 -2.08 68.98
#